data_AF-A0A9P8L809-F1
#
_entry.id   AF-A0A9P8L809-F1
#
_cell.length_a   1.000
_cell.length_b   1.000
_cell.length_c   1.000
_cell.angle_alpha   90.00
_cell.angle_beta   90.00
_cell.angle_gamma   90.00
#
_symmetry.space_group_name_H-M   'P 1'
#
loop_
_entity.id
_entity.type
_entity.pdbx_description
1 polymer ?
#
loop_
_entity_poly.entity_id
_entity_poly.type
_entity_poly.pdbx_seq_one_letter_code
_entity_poly.pdbx_strand_id
1 'polypeptide(L)'
;MLKRYTSVFRKKEKENASNGAANGTAPLANDKAPAAKRSSFSFGLKKDKGKEQSDPGVPDHSAKREDINDVFKQYAQLIHASQRPLPSQTGDGTYIEQSVPSGLWQDLKNLGFKDVNTLLEVMKNKASGELTDDKTYIMERIIQLVSGLPALSKNRFNLTNQFIDELWNSLQHPPLSYLGDDFAYRQADGSNNNIMYPHIGAANTPYARSVRPGIAQRGALPDPGVVFDSVMARENVFPDLFRTSHQDPNISLTSSYLDLSPLYGSNQAEQDSIRTFKDGKMKPDCFSEKRLLGFPPGVGCILIMFNRFHNYVVEQLAVINEKGRFTKPSSKLSAEQQEKAWAKYDNDLFQTGRLVVCGLYINIILLDYLRTIVNLNRSNTTWTLDPRVDMGDGMNHVKVYTEDGAPRGIGNQVSAEFNLLYRWHSAISDRDDKWTQDFYRELFPGKEPSEVCIPELLTGLGRWEHELDPDPLKRPFAKLERQANGSYRDADIVKILTESIEDPAGSFGANNVPKVLRAVEVLGILQARKWNCATLNEFRKFFGLKAHETFEDINSDPHVADQLRRLYDHPDFVEMYPGLVAEEAKVPMVPGVGICPTFTVSRAILSDAVCLVRGDRFYTVDYHPKNLTTWGYNEVQYDLNIEQNKKILTDLGRVDQYCWDRPAFIPPRINLTSYVGAKCVLENQQKFKVTWGEGFGFLMGKEGLNFMLSGDTPHHASQRKLMAGSLYRDGWHQQVKEFYEYITLKLLREKSYKLAGVNQVDVVRE
;
A
#
# COMPACT_ATOMS: atom_id res chain seq x y z
N MET A 1 -11.88 7.61 -34.90
CA MET A 1 -10.43 7.94 -35.01
C MET A 1 -10.23 9.40 -34.65
N LEU A 2 -9.43 9.72 -33.64
CA LEU A 2 -8.91 11.07 -33.37
C LEU A 2 -7.46 10.92 -32.91
N LYS A 3 -6.52 11.60 -33.57
CA LYS A 3 -5.08 11.47 -33.27
C LYS A 3 -4.71 12.41 -32.12
N ARG A 4 -4.21 11.86 -31.00
CA ARG A 4 -3.50 12.67 -29.99
C ARG A 4 -2.19 13.17 -30.61
N TYR A 5 -1.96 14.48 -30.55
CA TYR A 5 -0.66 15.09 -30.88
C TYR A 5 0.16 15.24 -29.61
N THR A 6 1.38 14.70 -29.59
CA THR A 6 2.33 14.84 -28.48
C THR A 6 3.35 15.95 -28.78
N SER A 7 3.32 17.03 -27.99
CA SER A 7 4.31 18.10 -28.06
C SER A 7 5.41 17.89 -27.01
N VAL A 8 6.60 17.48 -27.46
CA VAL A 8 7.76 17.26 -26.58
C VAL A 8 8.37 18.61 -26.17
N PHE A 9 8.26 18.97 -24.89
CA PHE A 9 8.94 20.16 -24.35
C PHE A 9 10.43 19.90 -24.15
N ARG A 10 11.26 20.64 -24.89
CA ARG A 10 12.72 20.51 -24.86
C ARG A 10 13.31 21.36 -23.74
N LYS A 11 14.02 20.72 -22.80
CA LYS A 11 14.72 21.35 -21.67
C LYS A 11 15.73 22.39 -22.20
N LYS A 12 15.85 23.54 -21.52
CA LYS A 12 16.90 24.54 -21.79
C LYS A 12 17.94 24.49 -20.68
N GLU A 13 19.19 24.27 -21.07
CA GLU A 13 20.34 24.30 -20.18
C GLU A 13 20.84 25.74 -19.98
N LYS A 14 21.56 25.97 -18.87
CA LYS A 14 22.45 27.11 -18.68
C LYS A 14 23.64 26.66 -17.84
N GLU A 15 24.82 27.00 -18.30
CA GLU A 15 26.09 26.59 -17.69
C GLU A 15 26.63 27.62 -16.68
N ASN A 16 27.43 27.11 -15.75
CA ASN A 16 28.68 27.66 -15.20
C ASN A 16 28.77 29.14 -14.75
N ALA A 17 28.97 29.30 -13.45
CA ALA A 17 29.89 30.30 -12.87
C ALA A 17 30.64 29.66 -11.68
N SER A 18 31.89 30.05 -11.45
CA SER A 18 32.85 29.27 -10.63
C SER A 18 33.31 29.94 -9.32
N ASN A 19 33.61 29.10 -8.33
CA ASN A 19 34.61 29.28 -7.25
C ASN A 19 34.68 30.61 -6.47
N GLY A 20 34.45 30.51 -5.15
CA GLY A 20 34.95 31.45 -4.14
C GLY A 20 35.03 30.75 -2.78
N ALA A 21 36.15 30.86 -2.06
CA ALA A 21 36.38 30.16 -0.80
C ALA A 21 37.20 31.00 0.20
N ALA A 22 36.78 31.04 1.47
CA ALA A 22 37.64 31.12 2.66
C ALA A 22 36.85 31.18 4.00
N ASN A 23 37.20 30.26 4.91
CA ASN A 23 37.34 30.40 6.39
C ASN A 23 36.25 31.06 7.28
N GLY A 24 35.89 30.37 8.39
CA GLY A 24 35.02 30.93 9.44
C GLY A 24 34.77 30.05 10.70
N THR A 25 35.82 29.55 11.36
CA THR A 25 35.90 29.09 12.79
C THR A 25 34.75 28.31 13.48
N ALA A 26 35.09 27.16 14.08
CA ALA A 26 34.30 26.35 15.04
C ALA A 26 34.41 26.93 16.49
N PRO A 27 33.98 26.29 17.64
CA PRO A 27 33.68 24.85 17.89
C PRO A 27 32.55 24.52 18.93
N LEU A 28 32.54 23.24 19.38
CA LEU A 28 31.93 22.64 20.60
C LEU A 28 30.43 22.27 20.61
N ALA A 29 30.13 20.96 20.67
CA ALA A 29 29.89 20.22 21.94
C ALA A 29 28.99 18.98 21.77
N ASN A 30 29.46 17.79 22.18
CA ASN A 30 28.64 16.83 22.93
C ASN A 30 29.50 15.68 23.52
N ASP A 31 29.46 15.52 24.84
CA ASP A 31 29.99 14.37 25.58
C ASP A 31 28.88 13.33 25.83
N LYS A 32 29.24 12.04 25.90
CA LYS A 32 28.60 11.06 26.80
C LYS A 32 29.34 9.72 26.91
N ALA A 33 29.96 9.48 28.07
CA ALA A 33 30.17 8.16 28.69
C ALA A 33 29.15 8.01 29.86
N PRO A 34 29.00 6.88 30.63
CA PRO A 34 30.02 5.96 31.19
C PRO A 34 29.78 4.45 30.85
N ALA A 35 30.78 3.55 30.83
CA ALA A 35 31.42 2.77 31.92
C ALA A 35 30.54 1.64 32.57
N ALA A 36 31.04 0.52 33.13
CA ALA A 36 32.41 0.21 33.57
C ALA A 36 32.79 -1.31 33.72
N LYS A 37 34.08 -1.60 33.44
CA LYS A 37 35.04 -2.49 34.18
C LYS A 37 34.73 -3.96 34.54
N ARG A 38 35.66 -4.85 34.15
CA ARG A 38 36.65 -5.61 34.98
C ARG A 38 37.48 -6.53 34.06
N SER A 39 38.73 -6.93 34.25
CA SER A 39 39.95 -6.49 34.97
C SER A 39 40.84 -7.75 35.13
N SER A 40 42.11 -7.72 34.73
CA SER A 40 43.09 -8.79 35.02
C SER A 40 44.44 -8.19 35.45
N PHE A 41 45.22 -8.95 36.20
CA PHE A 41 46.42 -8.46 36.91
C PHE A 41 47.73 -8.71 36.14
N SER A 42 48.70 -7.84 36.37
CA SER A 42 50.12 -8.05 36.07
C SER A 42 50.95 -8.08 37.35
N PHE A 43 51.89 -9.01 37.47
CA PHE A 43 52.97 -8.96 38.47
C PHE A 43 54.31 -8.92 37.75
N GLY A 44 55.28 -8.19 38.30
CA GLY A 44 56.63 -8.10 37.77
C GLY A 44 57.65 -7.78 38.87
N LEU A 45 58.90 -8.18 38.67
CA LEU A 45 60.01 -7.88 39.57
C LEU A 45 61.28 -7.57 38.78
N LYS A 46 62.11 -6.66 39.34
CA LYS A 46 63.40 -6.21 38.79
C LYS A 46 64.55 -7.05 39.34
N LYS A 47 65.71 -7.03 38.66
CA LYS A 47 66.99 -6.77 39.35
C LYS A 47 68.06 -6.17 38.43
N ASP A 48 69.27 -5.98 38.98
CA ASP A 48 70.15 -4.85 38.70
C ASP A 48 71.54 -5.20 38.14
N LYS A 49 72.38 -4.18 37.95
CA LYS A 49 73.68 -4.15 37.24
C LYS A 49 74.81 -5.04 37.83
N GLY A 50 75.78 -5.37 36.97
CA GLY A 50 77.15 -5.80 37.28
C GLY A 50 78.15 -5.18 36.27
N LYS A 51 79.46 -5.15 36.56
CA LYS A 51 80.44 -4.28 35.85
C LYS A 51 81.87 -4.86 35.88
N GLU A 52 82.62 -4.73 34.77
CA GLU A 52 84.09 -4.93 34.64
C GLU A 52 84.62 -6.36 34.99
N GLN A 53 85.84 -6.81 34.63
CA GLN A 53 86.98 -6.22 33.89
C GLN A 53 87.70 -7.34 33.08
N SER A 54 88.73 -7.01 32.29
CA SER A 54 89.49 -7.99 31.45
C SER A 54 90.99 -7.97 31.72
N ASP A 55 91.61 -9.15 31.84
CA ASP A 55 93.06 -9.38 31.92
C ASP A 55 93.43 -10.66 31.11
N PRO A 56 94.66 -10.85 30.61
CA PRO A 56 94.89 -11.64 29.38
C PRO A 56 95.45 -13.06 29.56
N GLY A 57 95.25 -13.92 28.54
CA GLY A 57 96.20 -15.00 28.23
C GLY A 57 95.80 -16.45 28.57
N VAL A 58 94.59 -16.90 28.20
CA VAL A 58 94.21 -18.32 28.18
C VAL A 58 93.49 -18.63 26.85
N PRO A 59 93.64 -19.84 26.23
CA PRO A 59 93.08 -20.13 24.91
C PRO A 59 91.55 -20.05 24.80
N ASP A 60 91.08 -19.75 23.58
CA ASP A 60 89.66 -19.71 23.23
C ASP A 60 89.05 -21.12 23.14
N HIS A 61 87.99 -21.34 23.93
CA HIS A 61 87.15 -22.54 23.91
C HIS A 61 85.66 -22.18 23.76
N SER A 62 85.36 -21.18 22.94
CA SER A 62 83.99 -20.83 22.56
C SER A 62 83.33 -21.90 21.68
N ALA A 63 82.53 -22.78 22.31
CA ALA A 63 81.51 -23.55 21.60
C ALA A 63 80.58 -22.58 20.86
N LYS A 64 80.25 -22.85 19.59
CA LYS A 64 79.50 -21.88 18.80
C LYS A 64 78.05 -21.81 19.30
N ARG A 65 77.48 -20.61 19.19
CA ARG A 65 76.08 -20.34 19.55
C ARG A 65 75.09 -21.14 18.70
N GLU A 66 75.53 -21.69 17.57
CA GLU A 66 74.77 -22.57 16.69
C GLU A 66 74.63 -23.98 17.29
N ASP A 67 75.73 -24.58 17.77
CA ASP A 67 75.76 -25.94 18.33
C ASP A 67 74.81 -26.08 19.53
N ILE A 68 74.80 -25.07 20.42
CA ILE A 68 73.91 -25.03 21.60
C ILE A 68 72.44 -24.91 21.18
N ASN A 69 72.15 -24.15 20.12
CA ASN A 69 70.78 -23.99 19.62
C ASN A 69 70.25 -25.28 18.99
N ASP A 70 71.07 -26.04 18.27
CA ASP A 70 70.62 -27.28 17.63
C ASP A 70 70.41 -28.42 18.64
N VAL A 71 71.22 -28.51 19.70
CA VAL A 71 70.93 -29.39 20.85
C VAL A 71 69.60 -28.99 21.52
N PHE A 72 69.35 -27.69 21.73
CA PHE A 72 68.07 -27.22 22.25
C PHE A 72 66.88 -27.52 21.33
N LYS A 73 67.04 -27.42 20.00
CA LYS A 73 66.01 -27.84 19.03
C LYS A 73 65.71 -29.33 19.13
N GLN A 74 66.73 -30.19 19.24
CA GLN A 74 66.54 -31.64 19.33
C GLN A 74 65.79 -32.02 20.63
N TYR A 75 66.17 -31.46 21.78
CA TYR A 75 65.42 -31.68 23.03
C TYR A 75 64.00 -31.09 22.98
N ALA A 76 63.81 -29.90 22.40
CA ALA A 76 62.49 -29.30 22.23
C ALA A 76 61.59 -30.14 21.30
N GLN A 77 62.14 -30.68 20.20
CA GLN A 77 61.43 -31.60 19.29
C GLN A 77 61.07 -32.92 19.99
N LEU A 78 61.95 -33.46 20.84
CA LEU A 78 61.68 -34.70 21.59
C LEU A 78 60.53 -34.49 22.60
N ILE A 79 60.51 -33.36 23.31
CA ILE A 79 59.41 -32.99 24.23
C ILE A 79 58.12 -32.69 23.45
N HIS A 80 58.19 -32.00 22.31
CA HIS A 80 57.05 -31.81 21.42
C HIS A 80 56.59 -33.07 20.70
N ALA A 81 57.35 -34.17 20.71
CA ALA A 81 56.93 -35.46 20.21
C ALA A 81 56.20 -36.27 21.29
N SER A 82 56.72 -36.28 22.53
CA SER A 82 56.11 -37.01 23.65
C SER A 82 54.83 -36.38 24.21
N GLN A 83 54.56 -35.11 23.91
CA GLN A 83 53.33 -34.40 24.30
C GLN A 83 52.26 -34.32 23.20
N ARG A 84 52.43 -34.99 22.05
CA ARG A 84 51.38 -35.03 21.00
C ARG A 84 50.25 -35.99 21.41
N PRO A 85 48.97 -35.61 21.22
CA PRO A 85 47.87 -36.54 21.37
C PRO A 85 47.97 -37.63 20.29
N LEU A 86 47.68 -38.88 20.69
CA LEU A 86 47.74 -40.04 19.80
C LEU A 86 46.85 -39.83 18.55
N PRO A 87 47.32 -40.20 17.35
CA PRO A 87 46.56 -39.99 16.13
C PRO A 87 45.37 -40.96 16.08
N SER A 88 44.16 -40.40 16.10
CA SER A 88 42.88 -41.13 16.07
C SER A 88 42.22 -41.13 14.68
N GLN A 89 42.92 -40.63 13.66
CA GLN A 89 42.36 -40.35 12.32
C GLN A 89 42.75 -41.38 11.25
N THR A 90 43.76 -42.21 11.51
CA THR A 90 44.19 -43.33 10.66
C THR A 90 44.22 -44.62 11.48
N GLY A 91 43.84 -45.74 10.87
CA GLY A 91 43.71 -47.03 11.57
C GLY A 91 45.03 -47.72 11.93
N ASP A 92 46.17 -47.14 11.57
CA ASP A 92 47.53 -47.67 11.76
C ASP A 92 48.36 -46.88 12.79
N GLY A 93 47.81 -45.79 13.36
CA GLY A 93 48.50 -44.94 14.32
C GLY A 93 49.53 -43.97 13.72
N THR A 94 49.47 -43.71 12.41
CA THR A 94 50.31 -42.69 11.74
C THR A 94 49.76 -41.27 11.91
N TYR A 95 50.62 -40.25 11.82
CA TYR A 95 50.16 -38.85 11.70
C TYR A 95 50.04 -38.47 10.23
N ILE A 96 48.90 -37.88 9.84
CA ILE A 96 48.71 -37.35 8.49
C ILE A 96 49.61 -36.12 8.30
N GLU A 97 50.51 -36.15 7.31
CA GLU A 97 51.30 -34.98 6.94
C GLU A 97 50.40 -33.90 6.33
N GLN A 98 50.20 -32.80 7.06
CA GLN A 98 49.58 -31.61 6.49
C GLN A 98 50.60 -30.86 5.62
N SER A 99 50.30 -30.74 4.33
CA SER A 99 51.14 -30.06 3.34
C SER A 99 51.42 -28.60 3.72
N VAL A 100 52.69 -28.25 3.89
CA VAL A 100 53.10 -26.89 4.28
C VAL A 100 52.75 -25.90 3.14
N PRO A 101 52.04 -24.78 3.42
CA PRO A 101 51.68 -23.81 2.39
C PRO A 101 52.91 -23.10 1.81
N SER A 102 52.88 -22.71 0.53
CA SER A 102 54.00 -22.03 -0.12
C SER A 102 54.27 -20.65 0.49
N GLY A 103 55.55 -20.33 0.66
CA GLY A 103 55.97 -19.03 1.20
C GLY A 103 55.75 -17.89 0.20
N LEU A 104 55.53 -16.68 0.69
CA LEU A 104 55.30 -15.47 -0.11
C LEU A 104 56.34 -15.25 -1.23
N TRP A 105 57.59 -15.65 -1.00
CA TRP A 105 58.69 -15.59 -1.99
C TRP A 105 58.56 -16.53 -3.19
N GLN A 106 57.77 -17.61 -3.09
CA GLN A 106 57.45 -18.49 -4.22
C GLN A 106 56.31 -17.91 -5.06
N ASP A 107 55.27 -17.40 -4.40
CA ASP A 107 54.16 -16.70 -5.06
C ASP A 107 54.69 -15.47 -5.83
N LEU A 108 55.60 -14.68 -5.23
CA LEU A 108 56.20 -13.48 -5.86
C LEU A 108 57.01 -13.78 -7.13
N LYS A 109 57.49 -15.02 -7.33
CA LYS A 109 58.20 -15.43 -8.56
C LYS A 109 57.26 -15.76 -9.72
N ASN A 110 55.99 -16.00 -9.44
CA ASN A 110 54.98 -16.35 -10.43
C ASN A 110 54.07 -15.16 -10.79
N LEU A 111 54.30 -13.97 -10.23
CA LEU A 111 53.53 -12.75 -10.44
C LEU A 111 54.30 -11.76 -11.35
N GLY A 112 53.72 -11.40 -12.48
CA GLY A 112 54.25 -10.41 -13.42
C GLY A 112 53.54 -9.05 -13.34
N PHE A 113 54.11 -8.05 -14.02
CA PHE A 113 53.55 -6.69 -14.09
C PHE A 113 52.11 -6.62 -14.64
N LYS A 114 51.71 -7.56 -15.52
CA LYS A 114 50.34 -7.64 -16.06
C LYS A 114 49.32 -8.07 -15.00
N ASP A 115 49.75 -8.86 -14.03
CA ASP A 115 48.88 -9.42 -12.99
C ASP A 115 48.59 -8.37 -11.91
N VAL A 116 49.61 -7.58 -11.54
CA VAL A 116 49.47 -6.41 -10.66
C VAL A 116 48.53 -5.38 -11.28
N ASN A 117 48.68 -5.09 -12.58
CA ASN A 117 47.76 -4.18 -13.28
C ASN A 117 46.32 -4.73 -13.30
N THR A 118 46.15 -6.04 -13.53
CA THR A 118 44.81 -6.68 -13.50
C THR A 118 44.18 -6.59 -12.11
N LEU A 119 44.93 -6.82 -11.04
CA LEU A 119 44.43 -6.66 -9.66
C LEU A 119 44.02 -5.21 -9.36
N LEU A 120 44.78 -4.22 -9.83
CA LEU A 120 44.44 -2.80 -9.69
C LEU A 120 43.18 -2.41 -10.50
N GLU A 121 43.01 -2.98 -11.69
CA GLU A 121 41.85 -2.78 -12.56
C GLU A 121 40.57 -3.38 -11.93
N VAL A 122 40.66 -4.60 -11.37
CA VAL A 122 39.58 -5.23 -10.60
C VAL A 122 39.22 -4.40 -9.36
N MET A 123 40.22 -3.95 -8.58
CA MET A 123 39.98 -3.08 -7.42
C MET A 123 39.34 -1.75 -7.81
N LYS A 124 39.77 -1.14 -8.92
CA LYS A 124 39.19 0.11 -9.42
C LYS A 124 37.74 -0.08 -9.84
N ASN A 125 37.43 -1.10 -10.64
CA ASN A 125 36.06 -1.36 -11.09
C ASN A 125 35.14 -1.64 -9.88
N LYS A 126 35.58 -2.51 -8.95
CA LYS A 126 34.83 -2.84 -7.72
C LYS A 126 34.63 -1.64 -6.77
N ALA A 127 35.55 -0.67 -6.77
CA ALA A 127 35.40 0.58 -6.02
C ALA A 127 34.56 1.65 -6.75
N SER A 128 34.45 1.57 -8.08
CA SER A 128 33.65 2.51 -8.89
C SER A 128 32.15 2.17 -8.93
N GLY A 129 31.80 0.88 -8.82
CA GLY A 129 30.44 0.40 -9.06
C GLY A 129 29.99 0.47 -10.52
N GLU A 130 30.91 0.72 -11.47
CA GLU A 130 30.60 0.71 -12.90
C GLU A 130 30.48 -0.73 -13.45
N LEU A 131 29.67 -0.91 -14.50
CA LEU A 131 29.52 -2.20 -15.17
C LEU A 131 30.81 -2.60 -15.91
N THR A 132 31.34 -3.79 -15.62
CA THR A 132 32.55 -4.33 -16.27
C THR A 132 32.32 -4.60 -17.76
N ASP A 133 33.11 -3.98 -18.64
CA ASP A 133 33.18 -4.33 -20.07
C ASP A 133 33.92 -5.66 -20.25
N ASP A 134 33.20 -6.69 -20.72
CA ASP A 134 33.71 -8.05 -20.89
C ASP A 134 34.86 -8.14 -21.90
N LYS A 135 34.90 -7.23 -22.88
CA LYS A 135 35.94 -7.15 -23.92
C LYS A 135 37.33 -6.76 -23.39
N THR A 136 37.40 -6.35 -22.12
CA THR A 136 38.67 -6.14 -21.40
C THR A 136 39.33 -7.46 -20.97
N TYR A 137 38.62 -8.60 -21.07
CA TYR A 137 39.07 -9.93 -20.65
C TYR A 137 39.57 -9.97 -19.18
N ILE A 138 38.99 -9.17 -18.29
CA ILE A 138 39.38 -9.12 -16.86
C ILE A 138 39.19 -10.51 -16.21
N MET A 139 38.10 -11.21 -16.50
CA MET A 139 37.81 -12.52 -15.92
C MET A 139 38.86 -13.57 -16.33
N GLU A 140 39.22 -13.62 -17.60
CA GLU A 140 40.26 -14.52 -18.12
C GLU A 140 41.64 -14.18 -17.56
N ARG A 141 41.94 -12.89 -17.34
CA ARG A 141 43.18 -12.46 -16.68
C ARG A 141 43.24 -12.86 -15.20
N ILE A 142 42.12 -12.83 -14.47
CA ILE A 142 42.01 -13.39 -13.10
C ILE A 142 42.25 -14.91 -13.13
N ILE A 143 41.63 -15.64 -14.08
CA ILE A 143 41.80 -17.09 -14.21
C ILE A 143 43.26 -17.45 -14.53
N GLN A 144 43.92 -16.71 -15.43
CA GLN A 144 45.35 -16.88 -15.73
C GLN A 144 46.20 -16.69 -14.46
N LEU A 145 46.01 -15.59 -13.73
CA LEU A 145 46.68 -15.29 -12.46
C LEU A 145 46.49 -16.41 -11.42
N VAL A 146 45.25 -16.83 -11.15
CA VAL A 146 44.96 -17.89 -10.17
C VAL A 146 45.56 -19.24 -10.61
N SER A 147 45.57 -19.54 -11.91
CA SER A 147 46.14 -20.79 -12.44
C SER A 147 47.67 -20.87 -12.30
N GLY A 148 48.38 -19.73 -12.43
CA GLY A 148 49.84 -19.64 -12.36
C GLY A 148 50.44 -19.71 -10.95
N LEU A 149 49.63 -19.52 -9.89
CA LEU A 149 50.11 -19.59 -8.51
C LEU A 149 50.33 -21.05 -8.03
N PRO A 150 51.28 -21.31 -7.11
CA PRO A 150 51.53 -22.65 -6.58
C PRO A 150 50.28 -23.30 -5.97
N ALA A 151 50.12 -24.62 -6.10
CA ALA A 151 48.94 -25.34 -5.61
C ALA A 151 48.70 -25.22 -4.09
N LEU A 152 49.77 -25.01 -3.31
CA LEU A 152 49.75 -24.81 -1.85
C LEU A 152 49.80 -23.32 -1.45
N SER A 153 49.59 -22.39 -2.38
CA SER A 153 49.61 -20.95 -2.10
C SER A 153 48.36 -20.50 -1.33
N LYS A 154 48.59 -19.79 -0.22
CA LYS A 154 47.51 -19.10 0.51
C LYS A 154 46.88 -17.99 -0.32
N ASN A 155 47.65 -17.34 -1.20
CA ASN A 155 47.11 -16.32 -2.11
C ASN A 155 46.24 -16.96 -3.20
N ARG A 156 46.64 -18.12 -3.76
CA ARG A 156 45.81 -18.91 -4.67
C ARG A 156 44.50 -19.30 -4.01
N PHE A 157 44.54 -19.84 -2.79
CA PHE A 157 43.34 -20.20 -2.02
C PHE A 157 42.41 -19.00 -1.81
N ASN A 158 42.94 -17.87 -1.31
CA ASN A 158 42.16 -16.66 -1.08
C ASN A 158 41.52 -16.12 -2.37
N LEU A 159 42.28 -16.00 -3.46
CA LEU A 159 41.77 -15.50 -4.75
C LEU A 159 40.77 -16.48 -5.38
N THR A 160 40.99 -17.80 -5.24
CA THR A 160 40.04 -18.82 -5.71
C THR A 160 38.71 -18.70 -4.97
N ASN A 161 38.73 -18.54 -3.64
CA ASN A 161 37.51 -18.38 -2.86
C ASN A 161 36.80 -17.08 -3.21
N GLN A 162 37.51 -15.95 -3.29
CA GLN A 162 36.91 -14.67 -3.69
C GLN A 162 36.30 -14.70 -5.11
N PHE A 163 36.92 -15.45 -6.03
CA PHE A 163 36.40 -15.64 -7.39
C PHE A 163 35.19 -16.59 -7.40
N ILE A 164 35.17 -17.63 -6.57
CA ILE A 164 33.99 -18.49 -6.35
C ILE A 164 32.85 -17.68 -5.72
N ASP A 165 33.12 -16.84 -4.73
CA ASP A 165 32.13 -15.96 -4.09
C ASP A 165 31.56 -14.96 -5.13
N GLU A 166 32.39 -14.41 -6.01
CA GLU A 166 31.95 -13.49 -7.07
C GLU A 166 31.08 -14.19 -8.12
N LEU A 167 31.47 -15.39 -8.58
CA LEU A 167 30.70 -16.20 -9.52
C LEU A 167 29.39 -16.74 -8.92
N TRP A 168 29.42 -17.18 -7.66
CA TRP A 168 28.23 -17.63 -6.92
C TRP A 168 27.22 -16.48 -6.78
N ASN A 169 27.66 -15.35 -6.22
CA ASN A 169 26.79 -14.20 -6.03
C ASN A 169 26.38 -13.53 -7.35
N SER A 170 26.98 -13.86 -8.49
CA SER A 170 26.54 -13.36 -9.81
C SER A 170 25.16 -13.92 -10.22
N LEU A 171 24.76 -15.07 -9.67
CA LEU A 171 23.42 -15.62 -9.84
C LEU A 171 22.53 -15.33 -8.61
N GLN A 172 21.22 -15.39 -8.82
CA GLN A 172 20.25 -15.26 -7.73
C GLN A 172 20.10 -16.62 -7.04
N HIS A 173 20.28 -16.62 -5.72
CA HIS A 173 20.08 -17.79 -4.87
C HIS A 173 19.13 -17.40 -3.71
N PRO A 174 17.85 -17.85 -3.71
CA PRO A 174 17.21 -18.74 -4.68
C PRO A 174 16.97 -18.10 -6.08
N PRO A 175 16.53 -18.88 -7.08
CA PRO A 175 16.09 -18.35 -8.38
C PRO A 175 15.00 -17.28 -8.25
N LEU A 176 14.77 -16.49 -9.31
CA LEU A 176 13.77 -15.42 -9.28
C LEU A 176 12.33 -15.91 -9.45
N SER A 177 12.12 -16.89 -10.33
CA SER A 177 10.80 -17.39 -10.74
C SER A 177 10.97 -18.74 -11.45
N TYR A 178 9.87 -19.45 -11.68
CA TYR A 178 9.84 -20.72 -12.44
C TYR A 178 8.99 -20.58 -13.72
N LEU A 179 9.16 -21.52 -14.65
CA LEU A 179 8.40 -21.56 -15.91
C LEU A 179 7.22 -22.54 -15.81
N GLY A 180 6.09 -22.19 -16.43
CA GLY A 180 4.85 -22.97 -16.43
C GLY A 180 3.65 -22.11 -16.01
N ASP A 181 2.43 -22.52 -16.38
CA ASP A 181 1.20 -21.78 -16.07
C ASP A 181 1.01 -21.59 -14.54
N ASP A 182 1.46 -22.57 -13.74
CA ASP A 182 1.48 -22.58 -12.27
C ASP A 182 2.26 -21.40 -11.63
N PHE A 183 3.20 -20.82 -12.38
CA PHE A 183 4.08 -19.74 -11.92
C PHE A 183 3.92 -18.45 -12.74
N ALA A 184 3.57 -18.55 -14.03
CA ALA A 184 3.32 -17.40 -14.89
C ALA A 184 2.08 -16.59 -14.44
N TYR A 185 1.08 -17.28 -13.87
CA TYR A 185 -0.17 -16.70 -13.43
C TYR A 185 -0.34 -16.76 -11.90
N ARG A 186 -1.10 -15.81 -11.34
CA ARG A 186 -1.57 -15.88 -9.95
C ARG A 186 -2.53 -17.06 -9.83
N GLN A 187 -2.25 -18.00 -8.93
CA GLN A 187 -3.16 -19.09 -8.62
C GLN A 187 -4.48 -18.58 -8.02
N ALA A 188 -5.55 -19.38 -8.11
CA ALA A 188 -6.88 -18.96 -7.66
C ALA A 188 -6.99 -18.81 -6.14
N ASP A 189 -6.14 -19.51 -5.38
CA ASP A 189 -5.98 -19.41 -3.93
C ASP A 189 -4.83 -18.47 -3.50
N GLY A 190 -4.02 -17.96 -4.44
CA GLY A 190 -2.82 -17.17 -4.15
C GLY A 190 -1.56 -17.98 -3.85
N SER A 191 -1.59 -19.31 -3.98
CA SER A 191 -0.39 -20.18 -3.87
C SER A 191 0.65 -19.91 -4.97
N ASN A 192 1.83 -20.52 -4.84
CA ASN A 192 3.00 -20.37 -5.71
C ASN A 192 3.56 -18.93 -5.82
N ASN A 193 3.05 -17.95 -5.06
CA ASN A 193 3.57 -16.57 -5.11
C ASN A 193 5.03 -16.52 -4.61
N ASN A 194 5.29 -16.99 -3.39
CA ASN A 194 6.65 -17.34 -2.95
C ASN A 194 7.03 -18.71 -3.53
N ILE A 195 8.12 -18.77 -4.29
CA ILE A 195 8.57 -20.00 -4.97
C ILE A 195 9.28 -21.02 -4.06
N MET A 196 9.79 -20.58 -2.90
CA MET A 196 10.46 -21.42 -1.90
C MET A 196 9.47 -22.02 -0.90
N TYR A 197 8.40 -21.28 -0.62
CA TYR A 197 7.33 -21.68 0.28
C TYR A 197 5.96 -21.46 -0.40
N PRO A 198 5.55 -22.34 -1.34
CA PRO A 198 4.34 -22.19 -2.16
C PRO A 198 3.02 -21.91 -1.43
N HIS A 199 2.93 -22.27 -0.15
CA HIS A 199 1.75 -22.08 0.69
C HIS A 199 1.69 -20.70 1.37
N ILE A 200 2.78 -19.91 1.38
CA ILE A 200 2.77 -18.58 2.01
C ILE A 200 1.83 -17.66 1.24
N GLY A 201 0.84 -17.15 1.96
CA GLY A 201 -0.21 -16.27 1.49
C GLY A 201 -1.33 -16.93 0.71
N ALA A 202 -1.36 -18.27 0.64
CA ALA A 202 -2.48 -18.99 0.07
C ALA A 202 -3.73 -18.89 0.97
N ALA A 203 -4.92 -18.90 0.37
CA ALA A 203 -6.19 -18.98 1.08
C ALA A 203 -6.34 -20.33 1.81
N ASN A 204 -7.26 -20.38 2.78
CA ASN A 204 -7.49 -21.52 3.66
C ASN A 204 -6.25 -21.94 4.48
N THR A 205 -5.43 -20.96 4.87
CA THR A 205 -4.24 -21.15 5.74
C THR A 205 -4.39 -20.41 7.08
N PRO A 206 -3.65 -20.80 8.13
CA PRO A 206 -3.70 -20.12 9.42
C PRO A 206 -3.18 -18.68 9.37
N TYR A 207 -3.76 -17.78 10.15
CA TYR A 207 -3.18 -16.45 10.37
C TYR A 207 -1.79 -16.57 11.02
N ALA A 208 -0.85 -15.73 10.56
CA ALA A 208 0.45 -15.58 11.20
C ALA A 208 0.32 -14.87 12.58
N ARG A 209 1.44 -14.80 13.30
CA ARG A 209 1.60 -13.96 14.49
C ARG A 209 2.80 -13.04 14.30
N SER A 210 2.59 -11.73 14.42
CA SER A 210 3.66 -10.74 14.34
C SER A 210 4.32 -10.48 15.70
N VAL A 211 3.54 -10.49 16.79
CA VAL A 211 3.99 -10.04 18.12
C VAL A 211 3.88 -11.16 19.14
N ARG A 212 4.97 -11.36 19.90
CA ARG A 212 5.00 -12.26 21.05
C ARG A 212 4.30 -11.59 22.25
N PRO A 213 3.19 -12.14 22.78
CA PRO A 213 2.71 -11.74 24.10
C PRO A 213 3.69 -12.24 25.19
N GLY A 214 3.91 -11.40 26.20
CA GLY A 214 4.78 -11.67 27.35
C GLY A 214 4.37 -10.93 28.63
N ILE A 215 3.55 -9.88 28.54
CA ILE A 215 2.92 -9.24 29.70
C ILE A 215 1.85 -10.18 30.28
N ALA A 216 2.01 -10.54 31.55
CA ALA A 216 1.06 -11.38 32.27
C ALA A 216 -0.26 -10.63 32.47
N GLN A 217 -1.32 -11.07 31.78
CA GLN A 217 -2.65 -10.50 31.91
C GLN A 217 -3.36 -10.92 33.19
N ARG A 218 -4.40 -10.16 33.53
CA ARG A 218 -5.29 -10.41 34.67
C ARG A 218 -6.12 -11.68 34.42
N GLY A 219 -6.39 -12.43 35.49
CA GLY A 219 -7.24 -13.63 35.43
C GLY A 219 -8.69 -13.35 35.02
N ALA A 220 -9.15 -12.10 35.15
CA ALA A 220 -10.37 -11.60 34.54
C ALA A 220 -10.03 -10.32 33.74
N LEU A 221 -10.37 -10.33 32.45
CA LEU A 221 -10.39 -9.13 31.60
C LEU A 221 -11.78 -8.48 31.66
N PRO A 222 -11.91 -7.17 31.36
CA PRO A 222 -13.21 -6.49 31.34
C PRO A 222 -14.22 -7.14 30.40
N ASP A 223 -15.52 -6.95 30.64
CA ASP A 223 -16.54 -7.41 29.69
C ASP A 223 -16.39 -6.68 28.34
N PRO A 224 -16.33 -7.40 27.20
CA PRO A 224 -16.17 -6.78 25.87
C PRO A 224 -17.27 -5.78 25.51
N GLY A 225 -18.50 -6.00 25.99
CA GLY A 225 -19.61 -5.08 25.77
C GLY A 225 -19.40 -3.78 26.53
N VAL A 226 -18.98 -3.86 27.80
CA VAL A 226 -18.62 -2.67 28.60
C VAL A 226 -17.41 -1.93 28.03
N VAL A 227 -16.40 -2.64 27.50
CA VAL A 227 -15.27 -2.00 26.77
C VAL A 227 -15.79 -1.24 25.55
N PHE A 228 -16.64 -1.88 24.75
CA PHE A 228 -17.25 -1.22 23.60
C PHE A 228 -18.05 0.03 24.02
N ASP A 229 -18.99 -0.11 24.95
CA ASP A 229 -19.90 0.96 25.39
C ASP A 229 -19.17 2.14 26.06
N SER A 230 -17.98 1.92 26.64
CA SER A 230 -17.26 2.93 27.41
C SER A 230 -16.19 3.72 26.64
N VAL A 231 -15.57 3.14 25.60
CA VAL A 231 -14.45 3.80 24.87
C VAL A 231 -14.49 3.63 23.35
N MET A 232 -15.33 2.75 22.80
CA MET A 232 -15.42 2.54 21.35
C MET A 232 -16.69 3.19 20.78
N ALA A 233 -17.83 3.06 21.47
CA ALA A 233 -19.15 3.40 20.99
C ALA A 233 -19.29 4.87 20.54
N ARG A 234 -19.40 5.10 19.23
CA ARG A 234 -19.98 6.34 18.69
C ARG A 234 -21.49 6.26 18.80
N GLU A 235 -22.08 7.41 18.58
CA GLU A 235 -23.36 7.52 17.92
C GLU A 235 -23.22 7.26 16.38
N ASN A 236 -22.83 6.01 15.99
CA ASN A 236 -23.14 5.24 14.73
C ASN A 236 -22.20 5.22 13.44
N VAL A 237 -22.28 4.35 12.38
CA VAL A 237 -21.98 2.87 12.16
C VAL A 237 -21.27 2.46 10.80
N PHE A 238 -20.30 1.49 10.76
CA PHE A 238 -20.16 0.23 9.91
C PHE A 238 -18.67 -0.34 9.74
N PRO A 239 -18.37 -1.59 9.27
CA PRO A 239 -17.02 -2.20 9.06
C PRO A 239 -16.75 -2.64 7.57
N ASP A 240 -15.86 -3.53 7.09
CA ASP A 240 -14.80 -4.52 7.50
C ASP A 240 -13.85 -4.72 6.26
N LEU A 241 -12.71 -5.45 6.35
CA LEU A 241 -11.85 -5.81 5.19
C LEU A 241 -11.52 -7.30 4.99
N PHE A 242 -11.39 -8.14 6.04
CA PHE A 242 -10.81 -9.50 5.92
C PHE A 242 -11.87 -10.64 5.92
N ARG A 243 -11.45 -11.91 5.72
CA ARG A 243 -12.33 -13.10 5.74
C ARG A 243 -11.78 -14.23 6.63
N THR A 244 -12.12 -14.23 7.91
CA THR A 244 -11.86 -15.35 8.84
C THR A 244 -12.91 -16.46 8.65
N SER A 245 -12.53 -17.74 8.77
CA SER A 245 -13.51 -18.84 8.67
C SER A 245 -14.42 -18.94 9.90
N HIS A 246 -15.69 -19.32 9.68
CA HIS A 246 -16.67 -19.48 10.75
C HIS A 246 -16.55 -20.84 11.49
N GLN A 247 -15.92 -21.83 10.85
CA GLN A 247 -15.73 -23.18 11.41
C GLN A 247 -14.48 -23.26 12.29
N ASP A 248 -13.35 -22.73 11.79
CA ASP A 248 -12.14 -22.49 12.57
C ASP A 248 -11.67 -21.03 12.41
N PRO A 249 -11.81 -20.19 13.44
CA PRO A 249 -11.43 -18.79 13.35
C PRO A 249 -9.92 -18.54 13.39
N ASN A 250 -9.08 -19.58 13.38
CA ASN A 250 -7.64 -19.43 13.16
C ASN A 250 -7.29 -19.33 11.65
N ILE A 251 -8.23 -19.65 10.75
CA ILE A 251 -8.00 -19.75 9.30
C ILE A 251 -8.47 -18.48 8.57
N SER A 252 -7.63 -17.97 7.66
CA SER A 252 -8.01 -17.00 6.61
C SER A 252 -8.59 -17.73 5.41
N LEU A 253 -9.78 -17.34 4.95
CA LEU A 253 -10.42 -17.86 3.73
C LEU A 253 -10.07 -17.06 2.47
N THR A 254 -9.39 -15.91 2.61
CA THR A 254 -8.82 -15.12 1.52
C THR A 254 -7.30 -15.31 1.44
N SER A 255 -6.72 -15.05 0.26
CA SER A 255 -5.27 -14.97 0.09
C SER A 255 -4.69 -13.79 0.89
N SER A 256 -3.39 -13.81 1.17
CA SER A 256 -2.67 -12.70 1.85
C SER A 256 -2.07 -11.68 0.88
N TYR A 257 -2.56 -11.67 -0.37
CA TYR A 257 -2.06 -10.84 -1.47
C TYR A 257 -3.15 -9.88 -1.94
N LEU A 258 -2.75 -8.71 -2.46
CA LEU A 258 -3.67 -7.71 -3.01
C LEU A 258 -4.14 -8.11 -4.42
N ASP A 259 -4.77 -9.28 -4.57
CA ASP A 259 -4.97 -10.00 -5.84
C ASP A 259 -6.38 -9.92 -6.45
N LEU A 260 -7.20 -9.00 -5.94
CA LEU A 260 -8.64 -8.84 -6.25
C LEU A 260 -9.48 -10.12 -6.04
N SER A 261 -9.11 -10.99 -5.10
CA SER A 261 -9.93 -12.15 -4.67
C SER A 261 -11.41 -11.84 -4.34
N PRO A 262 -11.84 -10.66 -3.85
CA PRO A 262 -13.27 -10.34 -3.75
C PRO A 262 -14.02 -10.38 -5.10
N LEU A 263 -13.33 -9.99 -6.18
CA LEU A 263 -13.83 -10.08 -7.56
C LEU A 263 -13.65 -11.49 -8.14
N TYR A 264 -12.42 -12.02 -8.08
CA TYR A 264 -11.97 -13.21 -8.81
C TYR A 264 -12.13 -14.55 -8.05
N GLY A 265 -12.53 -14.51 -6.79
CA GLY A 265 -12.55 -15.67 -5.90
C GLY A 265 -11.22 -15.92 -5.17
N SER A 266 -11.32 -16.69 -4.09
CA SER A 266 -10.19 -17.10 -3.22
C SER A 266 -9.82 -18.58 -3.36
N ASN A 267 -10.37 -19.27 -4.36
CA ASN A 267 -10.06 -20.65 -4.73
C ASN A 267 -10.59 -20.92 -6.16
N GLN A 268 -10.22 -22.07 -6.74
CA GLN A 268 -10.58 -22.37 -8.13
C GLN A 268 -12.10 -22.45 -8.36
N ALA A 269 -12.88 -23.02 -7.44
CA ALA A 269 -14.33 -23.15 -7.60
C ALA A 269 -15.04 -21.78 -7.52
N GLU A 270 -14.59 -20.87 -6.64
CA GLU A 270 -15.04 -19.48 -6.62
C GLU A 270 -14.68 -18.76 -7.94
N GLN A 271 -13.46 -18.94 -8.45
CA GLN A 271 -13.00 -18.35 -9.71
C GLN A 271 -13.77 -18.86 -10.93
N ASP A 272 -14.02 -20.16 -10.99
CA ASP A 272 -14.82 -20.79 -12.04
C ASP A 272 -16.27 -20.29 -12.00
N SER A 273 -16.81 -19.97 -10.81
CA SER A 273 -18.17 -19.45 -10.65
C SER A 273 -18.38 -18.07 -11.30
N ILE A 274 -17.34 -17.23 -11.40
CA ILE A 274 -17.40 -15.90 -12.03
C ILE A 274 -17.02 -15.89 -13.52
N ARG A 275 -16.49 -16.99 -14.07
CA ARG A 275 -16.09 -17.11 -15.49
C ARG A 275 -17.28 -17.41 -16.39
N THR A 276 -17.14 -17.04 -17.67
CA THR A 276 -18.01 -17.50 -18.77
C THR A 276 -17.41 -18.68 -19.55
N PHE A 277 -16.14 -19.00 -19.33
CA PHE A 277 -15.33 -19.95 -20.12
C PHE A 277 -15.35 -19.67 -21.63
N LYS A 278 -15.45 -18.39 -22.00
CA LYS A 278 -15.42 -17.92 -23.39
C LYS A 278 -14.65 -16.61 -23.55
N ASP A 279 -13.68 -16.60 -24.47
CA ASP A 279 -12.86 -15.44 -24.84
C ASP A 279 -12.22 -14.71 -23.63
N GLY A 280 -11.95 -15.46 -22.54
CA GLY A 280 -11.34 -14.98 -21.30
C GLY A 280 -12.30 -14.26 -20.34
N LYS A 281 -13.60 -14.21 -20.62
CA LYS A 281 -14.52 -13.25 -19.98
C LYS A 281 -15.12 -13.69 -18.64
N MET A 282 -15.34 -12.71 -17.78
CA MET A 282 -16.19 -12.80 -16.58
C MET A 282 -17.66 -12.60 -16.92
N LYS A 283 -18.55 -13.21 -16.13
CA LYS A 283 -19.99 -12.90 -16.12
C LYS A 283 -20.19 -11.40 -15.81
N PRO A 284 -21.14 -10.70 -16.46
CA PRO A 284 -21.25 -9.25 -16.35
C PRO A 284 -21.74 -8.80 -14.98
N ASP A 285 -21.13 -7.74 -14.45
CA ASP A 285 -21.54 -7.04 -13.23
C ASP A 285 -21.79 -7.98 -12.03
N CYS A 286 -20.82 -8.85 -11.74
CA CYS A 286 -20.83 -9.70 -10.55
C CYS A 286 -19.41 -9.91 -10.00
N PHE A 287 -19.33 -10.34 -8.74
CA PHE A 287 -18.11 -10.61 -8.01
C PHE A 287 -18.27 -11.86 -7.13
N SER A 288 -17.16 -12.48 -6.71
CA SER A 288 -17.21 -13.73 -5.95
C SER A 288 -17.74 -13.55 -4.53
N GLU A 289 -17.19 -12.58 -3.79
CA GLU A 289 -17.44 -12.39 -2.36
C GLU A 289 -18.91 -12.05 -2.07
N LYS A 290 -19.64 -13.01 -1.51
CA LYS A 290 -21.07 -12.88 -1.14
C LYS A 290 -21.29 -11.82 -0.07
N ARG A 291 -20.39 -11.71 0.91
CA ARG A 291 -20.60 -10.84 2.09
C ARG A 291 -20.81 -9.38 1.71
N LEU A 292 -20.11 -8.90 0.68
CA LEU A 292 -20.19 -7.51 0.19
C LEU A 292 -21.55 -7.13 -0.43
N LEU A 293 -22.50 -8.07 -0.55
CA LEU A 293 -23.90 -7.78 -0.88
C LEU A 293 -24.70 -7.28 0.33
N GLY A 294 -24.19 -7.48 1.55
CA GLY A 294 -24.72 -6.95 2.82
C GLY A 294 -23.94 -5.73 3.33
N PHE A 295 -23.24 -5.03 2.43
CA PHE A 295 -22.45 -3.82 2.69
C PHE A 295 -23.01 -2.66 1.85
N PRO A 296 -22.79 -1.39 2.24
CA PRO A 296 -23.17 -0.22 1.45
C PRO A 296 -22.73 -0.33 -0.03
N PRO A 297 -23.62 -0.08 -0.99
CA PRO A 297 -23.46 -0.57 -2.36
C PRO A 297 -22.35 0.14 -3.16
N GLY A 298 -21.76 1.23 -2.66
CA GLY A 298 -20.58 1.85 -3.27
C GLY A 298 -19.41 0.88 -3.42
N VAL A 299 -19.18 0.00 -2.43
CA VAL A 299 -18.11 -1.01 -2.48
C VAL A 299 -18.33 -2.01 -3.63
N GLY A 300 -19.56 -2.48 -3.80
CA GLY A 300 -19.93 -3.38 -4.91
C GLY A 300 -19.85 -2.70 -6.28
N CYS A 301 -20.11 -1.39 -6.37
CA CYS A 301 -19.96 -0.64 -7.62
C CYS A 301 -18.50 -0.61 -8.10
N ILE A 302 -17.53 -0.49 -7.19
CA ILE A 302 -16.09 -0.56 -7.51
C ILE A 302 -15.73 -1.94 -8.09
N LEU A 303 -16.24 -3.03 -7.51
CA LEU A 303 -16.02 -4.38 -8.05
C LEU A 303 -16.70 -4.59 -9.42
N ILE A 304 -17.87 -4.00 -9.65
CA ILE A 304 -18.54 -3.98 -10.96
C ILE A 304 -17.71 -3.22 -12.00
N MET A 305 -17.07 -2.11 -11.64
CA MET A 305 -16.14 -1.39 -12.53
C MET A 305 -14.93 -2.25 -12.90
N PHE A 306 -14.31 -2.95 -11.94
CA PHE A 306 -13.21 -3.87 -12.25
C PHE A 306 -13.67 -5.08 -13.10
N ASN A 307 -14.88 -5.62 -12.89
CA ASN A 307 -15.48 -6.66 -13.75
C ASN A 307 -15.59 -6.19 -15.22
N ARG A 308 -16.17 -4.99 -15.42
CA ARG A 308 -16.30 -4.38 -16.75
C ARG A 308 -14.94 -4.11 -17.40
N PHE A 309 -13.98 -3.60 -16.63
CA PHE A 309 -12.63 -3.35 -17.12
C PHE A 309 -11.89 -4.64 -17.49
N HIS A 310 -12.04 -5.73 -16.71
CA HIS A 310 -11.51 -7.04 -17.08
C HIS A 310 -12.05 -7.51 -18.43
N ASN A 311 -13.36 -7.41 -18.64
CA ASN A 311 -14.00 -7.82 -19.88
C ASN A 311 -13.54 -6.99 -21.10
N TYR A 312 -13.31 -5.69 -20.92
CA TYR A 312 -12.64 -4.84 -21.94
C TYR A 312 -11.19 -5.27 -22.18
N VAL A 313 -10.42 -5.53 -21.12
CA VAL A 313 -9.00 -5.93 -21.22
C VAL A 313 -8.83 -7.24 -22.01
N VAL A 314 -9.61 -8.28 -21.74
CA VAL A 314 -9.49 -9.55 -22.49
C VAL A 314 -9.93 -9.43 -23.94
N GLU A 315 -10.89 -8.54 -24.26
CA GLU A 315 -11.21 -8.19 -25.65
C GLU A 315 -10.02 -7.52 -26.36
N GLN A 316 -9.38 -6.54 -25.74
CA GLN A 316 -8.21 -5.89 -26.33
C GLN A 316 -7.02 -6.84 -26.47
N LEU A 317 -6.75 -7.70 -25.48
CA LEU A 317 -5.71 -8.73 -25.57
C LEU A 317 -5.95 -9.68 -26.75
N ALA A 318 -7.19 -10.12 -26.96
CA ALA A 318 -7.57 -11.00 -28.08
C ALA A 318 -7.50 -10.29 -29.45
N VAL A 319 -7.80 -8.99 -29.52
CA VAL A 319 -7.71 -8.18 -30.75
C VAL A 319 -6.27 -7.83 -31.11
N ILE A 320 -5.44 -7.48 -30.12
CA ILE A 320 -4.04 -7.09 -30.32
C ILE A 320 -3.16 -8.32 -30.57
N ASN A 321 -3.45 -9.45 -29.92
CA ASN A 321 -2.74 -10.73 -30.08
C ASN A 321 -1.20 -10.58 -30.07
N GLU A 322 -0.65 -9.91 -29.05
CA GLU A 322 0.77 -9.54 -29.02
C GLU A 322 1.66 -10.79 -29.19
N LYS A 323 2.53 -10.77 -30.21
CA LYS A 323 3.45 -11.87 -30.59
C LYS A 323 2.75 -13.21 -30.86
N GLY A 324 1.44 -13.21 -31.13
CA GLY A 324 0.66 -14.43 -31.36
C GLY A 324 0.19 -15.15 -30.09
N ARG A 325 0.37 -14.57 -28.90
CA ARG A 325 0.04 -15.19 -27.59
C ARG A 325 -1.42 -15.66 -27.46
N PHE A 326 -2.35 -14.97 -28.13
CA PHE A 326 -3.79 -15.22 -28.10
C PHE A 326 -4.31 -15.57 -29.50
N THR A 327 -3.56 -16.39 -30.24
CA THR A 327 -3.99 -16.90 -31.55
C THR A 327 -5.11 -17.92 -31.37
N LYS A 328 -6.29 -17.66 -31.96
CA LYS A 328 -7.45 -18.54 -31.84
C LYS A 328 -7.16 -19.96 -32.39
N PRO A 329 -7.60 -21.04 -31.72
CA PRO A 329 -7.37 -22.42 -32.14
C PRO A 329 -7.79 -22.73 -33.58
N SER A 330 -6.96 -23.52 -34.26
CA SER A 330 -7.21 -23.96 -35.63
C SER A 330 -8.39 -24.94 -35.72
N SER A 331 -9.28 -24.72 -36.69
CA SER A 331 -10.39 -25.63 -37.00
C SER A 331 -9.97 -26.93 -37.70
N LYS A 332 -8.67 -27.23 -37.77
CA LYS A 332 -8.09 -28.45 -38.35
C LYS A 332 -7.57 -29.45 -37.30
N LEU A 333 -7.71 -29.14 -36.02
CA LEU A 333 -7.36 -30.03 -34.91
C LEU A 333 -8.42 -31.15 -34.75
N SER A 334 -8.08 -32.23 -34.03
CA SER A 334 -9.11 -33.18 -33.57
C SER A 334 -10.03 -32.53 -32.53
N ALA A 335 -11.23 -33.07 -32.30
CA ALA A 335 -12.18 -32.48 -31.36
C ALA A 335 -11.60 -32.29 -29.95
N GLU A 336 -10.92 -33.31 -29.42
CA GLU A 336 -10.25 -33.27 -28.10
C GLU A 336 -9.11 -32.24 -28.05
N GLN A 337 -8.31 -32.14 -29.13
CA GLN A 337 -7.25 -31.12 -29.25
C GLN A 337 -7.83 -29.71 -29.36
N GLN A 338 -8.96 -29.57 -30.06
CA GLN A 338 -9.66 -28.30 -30.24
C GLN A 338 -10.29 -27.82 -28.93
N GLU A 339 -10.92 -28.71 -28.17
CA GLU A 339 -11.45 -28.43 -26.82
C GLU A 339 -10.33 -27.96 -25.88
N LYS A 340 -9.24 -28.72 -25.77
CA LYS A 340 -8.08 -28.36 -24.94
C LYS A 340 -7.43 -27.04 -25.38
N ALA A 341 -7.36 -26.77 -26.68
CA ALA A 341 -6.83 -25.53 -27.22
C ALA A 341 -7.75 -24.32 -26.93
N TRP A 342 -9.08 -24.48 -26.99
CA TRP A 342 -10.02 -23.41 -26.60
C TRP A 342 -10.00 -23.15 -25.09
N ALA A 343 -9.91 -24.20 -24.27
CA ALA A 343 -9.77 -24.08 -22.83
C ALA A 343 -8.49 -23.32 -22.43
N LYS A 344 -7.34 -23.62 -23.08
CA LYS A 344 -6.10 -22.84 -22.84
C LYS A 344 -6.20 -21.41 -23.39
N TYR A 345 -6.77 -21.20 -24.58
CA TYR A 345 -7.00 -19.86 -25.14
C TYR A 345 -7.84 -18.97 -24.20
N ASP A 346 -8.93 -19.52 -23.63
CA ASP A 346 -9.76 -18.83 -22.62
C ASP A 346 -8.96 -18.54 -21.35
N ASN A 347 -8.23 -19.52 -20.83
CA ASN A 347 -7.47 -19.37 -19.59
C ASN A 347 -6.28 -18.40 -19.71
N ASP A 348 -5.54 -18.43 -20.82
CA ASP A 348 -4.43 -17.51 -21.06
C ASP A 348 -4.93 -16.05 -21.18
N LEU A 349 -6.10 -15.83 -21.82
CA LEU A 349 -6.75 -14.52 -21.84
C LEU A 349 -7.22 -14.10 -20.43
N PHE A 350 -7.99 -14.95 -19.75
CA PHE A 350 -8.53 -14.66 -18.41
C PHE A 350 -7.41 -14.34 -17.39
N GLN A 351 -6.38 -15.17 -17.31
CA GLN A 351 -5.30 -14.98 -16.34
C GLN A 351 -4.38 -13.79 -16.71
N THR A 352 -4.13 -13.53 -17.99
CA THR A 352 -3.42 -12.30 -18.39
C THR A 352 -4.25 -11.06 -18.09
N GLY A 353 -5.57 -11.11 -18.34
CA GLY A 353 -6.52 -10.06 -17.94
C GLY A 353 -6.52 -9.82 -16.43
N ARG A 354 -6.56 -10.90 -15.63
CA ARG A 354 -6.42 -10.83 -14.16
C ARG A 354 -5.13 -10.12 -13.75
N LEU A 355 -3.97 -10.47 -14.32
CA LEU A 355 -2.70 -9.81 -14.03
C LEU A 355 -2.71 -8.30 -14.38
N VAL A 356 -3.27 -7.93 -15.53
CA VAL A 356 -3.38 -6.52 -15.97
C VAL A 356 -4.31 -5.72 -15.03
N VAL A 357 -5.49 -6.25 -14.71
CA VAL A 357 -6.46 -5.57 -13.83
C VAL A 357 -5.94 -5.47 -12.39
N CYS A 358 -5.23 -6.48 -11.90
CA CYS A 358 -4.48 -6.40 -10.64
C CYS A 358 -3.37 -5.33 -10.72
N GLY A 359 -2.73 -5.15 -11.87
CA GLY A 359 -1.83 -4.04 -12.16
C GLY A 359 -2.48 -2.65 -12.04
N LEU A 360 -3.74 -2.49 -12.48
CA LEU A 360 -4.52 -1.27 -12.24
C LEU A 360 -4.85 -1.10 -10.76
N TYR A 361 -5.32 -2.15 -10.10
CA TYR A 361 -5.69 -2.14 -8.68
C TYR A 361 -4.52 -1.70 -7.78
N ILE A 362 -3.32 -2.25 -7.98
CA ILE A 362 -2.16 -1.85 -7.19
C ILE A 362 -1.70 -0.41 -7.49
N ASN A 363 -1.87 0.06 -8.73
CA ASN A 363 -1.58 1.45 -9.07
C ASN A 363 -2.59 2.40 -8.40
N ILE A 364 -3.88 2.06 -8.30
CA ILE A 364 -4.86 2.82 -7.51
C ILE A 364 -4.48 2.82 -6.02
N ILE A 365 -4.07 1.68 -5.47
CA ILE A 365 -3.64 1.58 -4.06
C ILE A 365 -2.43 2.50 -3.78
N LEU A 366 -1.38 2.44 -4.60
CA LEU A 366 -0.11 3.14 -4.34
C LEU A 366 -0.09 4.60 -4.78
N LEU A 367 -0.86 4.93 -5.84
CA LEU A 367 -0.77 6.20 -6.57
C LEU A 367 -2.05 7.04 -6.44
N ASP A 368 -2.99 6.63 -5.58
CA ASP A 368 -4.15 7.44 -5.16
C ASP A 368 -4.51 7.19 -3.68
N TYR A 369 -4.86 5.95 -3.31
CA TYR A 369 -5.32 5.62 -1.96
C TYR A 369 -4.26 5.87 -0.88
N LEU A 370 -3.04 5.35 -1.05
CA LEU A 370 -1.92 5.59 -0.14
C LEU A 370 -1.53 7.08 -0.10
N ARG A 371 -1.66 7.79 -1.24
CA ARG A 371 -1.46 9.25 -1.28
C ARG A 371 -2.49 9.98 -0.43
N THR A 372 -3.73 9.52 -0.42
CA THR A 372 -4.80 10.01 0.45
C THR A 372 -4.54 9.68 1.93
N ILE A 373 -4.00 8.48 2.25
CA ILE A 373 -3.59 8.14 3.63
C ILE A 373 -2.57 9.15 4.18
N VAL A 374 -1.56 9.53 3.38
CA VAL A 374 -0.52 10.51 3.75
C VAL A 374 -0.73 11.92 3.20
N ASN A 375 -1.96 12.31 2.84
CA ASN A 375 -2.34 13.67 2.42
C ASN A 375 -1.52 14.29 1.25
N LEU A 376 -0.90 13.45 0.41
CA LEU A 376 -0.11 13.88 -0.74
C LEU A 376 -0.99 14.48 -1.85
N ASN A 377 -2.23 14.00 -1.97
CA ASN A 377 -3.25 14.52 -2.89
C ASN A 377 -3.64 16.00 -2.63
N ARG A 378 -3.26 16.58 -1.49
CA ARG A 378 -3.40 18.03 -1.21
C ARG A 378 -2.08 18.81 -1.35
N SER A 379 -1.06 18.21 -1.98
CA SER A 379 0.28 18.80 -2.14
C SER A 379 0.78 18.67 -3.59
N ASN A 380 1.48 19.69 -4.08
CA ASN A 380 1.99 19.74 -5.46
C ASN A 380 3.26 18.87 -5.64
N THR A 381 3.22 17.58 -5.30
CA THR A 381 4.37 16.66 -5.43
C THR A 381 4.01 15.38 -6.19
N THR A 382 4.89 15.00 -7.12
CA THR A 382 4.85 13.71 -7.82
C THR A 382 5.54 12.60 -7.03
N TRP A 383 6.18 12.91 -5.89
CA TRP A 383 6.72 11.89 -4.99
C TRP A 383 5.59 11.04 -4.39
N THR A 384 5.83 9.75 -4.25
CA THR A 384 4.94 8.79 -3.60
C THR A 384 5.77 7.69 -2.93
N LEU A 385 5.17 6.97 -1.98
CA LEU A 385 5.78 5.79 -1.37
C LEU A 385 5.41 4.55 -2.21
N ASP A 386 6.22 4.22 -3.22
CA ASP A 386 6.05 3.00 -4.01
C ASP A 386 7.01 1.89 -3.51
N PRO A 387 6.51 0.79 -2.90
CA PRO A 387 7.35 -0.30 -2.41
C PRO A 387 8.06 -1.11 -3.51
N ARG A 388 7.69 -0.93 -4.77
CA ARG A 388 8.21 -1.70 -5.92
C ARG A 388 9.57 -1.23 -6.41
N VAL A 389 10.03 -0.06 -5.99
CA VAL A 389 11.30 0.55 -6.44
C VAL A 389 12.49 -0.40 -6.35
N ASP A 390 13.30 -0.43 -7.41
CA ASP A 390 14.67 -0.92 -7.35
C ASP A 390 15.46 -0.01 -6.40
N MET A 391 16.10 -0.59 -5.38
CA MET A 391 16.90 0.15 -4.40
C MET A 391 18.32 0.47 -4.90
N GLY A 392 18.52 0.45 -6.22
CA GLY A 392 19.79 0.73 -6.87
C GLY A 392 20.04 2.21 -7.08
N ASP A 393 21.31 2.55 -7.26
CA ASP A 393 21.83 3.90 -7.58
C ASP A 393 21.44 4.41 -8.99
N GLY A 394 20.57 3.69 -9.71
CA GLY A 394 20.20 3.95 -11.10
C GLY A 394 21.18 3.39 -12.14
N MET A 395 22.30 2.81 -11.71
CA MET A 395 23.34 2.22 -12.57
C MET A 395 23.53 0.72 -12.30
N ASN A 396 23.28 0.27 -11.08
CA ASN A 396 23.35 -1.11 -10.63
C ASN A 396 21.95 -1.70 -10.33
N HIS A 397 21.65 -2.86 -10.92
CA HIS A 397 20.48 -3.65 -10.54
C HIS A 397 20.71 -4.34 -9.19
N VAL A 398 20.11 -3.81 -8.12
CA VAL A 398 20.08 -4.49 -6.82
C VAL A 398 19.33 -5.81 -6.94
N LYS A 399 20.04 -6.89 -6.57
CA LYS A 399 19.57 -8.28 -6.65
C LYS A 399 18.33 -8.46 -5.76
N VAL A 400 17.53 -9.48 -6.05
CA VAL A 400 16.24 -9.68 -5.36
C VAL A 400 16.43 -10.22 -3.94
N TYR A 401 17.55 -10.93 -3.71
CA TYR A 401 17.97 -11.46 -2.42
C TYR A 401 19.42 -10.98 -2.12
N THR A 402 19.57 -9.86 -1.40
CA THR A 402 20.86 -9.33 -0.92
C THR A 402 20.80 -8.95 0.56
N GLU A 403 21.97 -8.93 1.20
CA GLU A 403 22.16 -8.32 2.52
C GLU A 403 22.02 -6.79 2.43
N ASP A 404 22.53 -6.20 1.33
CA ASP A 404 22.31 -4.81 0.97
C ASP A 404 20.89 -4.60 0.40
N GLY A 405 19.96 -4.25 1.29
CA GLY A 405 18.63 -3.74 0.95
C GLY A 405 17.45 -4.62 1.34
N ALA A 406 16.23 -4.12 1.11
CA ALA A 406 15.00 -4.88 1.37
C ALA A 406 14.71 -5.86 0.22
N PRO A 407 14.56 -7.18 0.47
CA PRO A 407 14.29 -8.17 -0.57
C PRO A 407 12.93 -7.98 -1.25
N ARG A 408 12.68 -8.73 -2.34
CA ARG A 408 11.42 -8.71 -3.10
C ARG A 408 10.89 -10.13 -3.36
N GLY A 409 9.59 -10.29 -3.58
CA GLY A 409 8.99 -11.58 -3.98
C GLY A 409 9.05 -12.69 -2.92
N ILE A 410 9.29 -12.34 -1.64
CA ILE A 410 9.42 -13.30 -0.53
C ILE A 410 8.06 -13.75 0.07
N GLY A 411 6.94 -13.42 -0.58
CA GLY A 411 5.59 -13.68 -0.12
C GLY A 411 5.13 -12.80 1.04
N ASN A 412 3.89 -12.99 1.47
CA ASN A 412 3.31 -12.38 2.65
C ASN A 412 2.30 -13.35 3.29
N GLN A 413 2.16 -13.32 4.63
CA GLN A 413 1.11 -14.02 5.36
C GLN A 413 0.45 -13.02 6.32
N VAL A 414 -0.84 -12.74 6.17
CA VAL A 414 -1.57 -11.85 7.08
C VAL A 414 -1.54 -12.44 8.49
N SER A 415 -1.23 -11.59 9.47
CA SER A 415 -1.23 -11.97 10.89
C SER A 415 -2.55 -11.69 11.59
N ALA A 416 -2.78 -12.35 12.72
CA ALA A 416 -3.91 -12.08 13.59
C ALA A 416 -3.92 -10.61 14.07
N GLU A 417 -2.74 -10.02 14.27
CA GLU A 417 -2.62 -8.61 14.62
C GLU A 417 -2.97 -7.68 13.45
N PHE A 418 -2.54 -7.99 12.22
CA PHE A 418 -2.94 -7.21 11.04
C PHE A 418 -4.44 -7.37 10.71
N ASN A 419 -5.04 -8.54 10.95
CA ASN A 419 -6.50 -8.72 10.85
C ASN A 419 -7.26 -7.73 11.75
N LEU A 420 -6.75 -7.48 12.96
CA LEU A 420 -7.35 -6.55 13.92
C LEU A 420 -7.00 -5.08 13.61
N LEU A 421 -5.90 -4.83 12.90
CA LEU A 421 -5.42 -3.48 12.55
C LEU A 421 -6.29 -2.75 11.52
N TYR A 422 -6.85 -3.47 10.54
CA TYR A 422 -7.66 -2.89 9.45
C TYR A 422 -9.15 -2.73 9.79
N ARG A 423 -9.54 -3.02 11.04
CA ARG A 423 -10.91 -2.88 11.53
C ARG A 423 -11.25 -1.41 11.81
N TRP A 424 -11.23 -0.62 10.75
CA TRP A 424 -11.37 0.83 10.77
C TRP A 424 -12.83 1.26 10.87
N HIS A 425 -13.56 0.65 11.80
CA HIS A 425 -15.01 0.78 11.85
C HIS A 425 -15.42 2.20 12.29
N SER A 426 -14.51 2.90 12.96
CA SER A 426 -14.60 4.34 13.20
C SER A 426 -14.67 5.19 11.92
N ALA A 427 -14.17 4.72 10.79
CA ALA A 427 -14.06 5.51 9.56
C ALA A 427 -15.35 5.57 8.72
N ILE A 428 -16.44 4.89 9.11
CA ILE A 428 -17.66 4.86 8.28
C ILE A 428 -18.68 5.95 8.70
N SER A 429 -19.50 6.37 7.73
CA SER A 429 -20.35 7.56 7.74
C SER A 429 -21.76 7.33 8.30
N ASP A 430 -22.43 8.42 8.66
CA ASP A 430 -23.82 8.45 9.16
C ASP A 430 -24.85 7.95 8.11
N ARG A 431 -24.48 7.87 6.83
CA ARG A 431 -25.32 7.36 5.74
C ARG A 431 -25.19 5.84 5.59
N ASP A 432 -23.96 5.33 5.59
CA ASP A 432 -23.66 3.90 5.50
C ASP A 432 -24.04 3.17 6.79
N ASP A 433 -23.95 3.87 7.92
CA ASP A 433 -24.62 3.55 9.18
C ASP A 433 -26.09 3.21 8.97
N LYS A 434 -26.85 4.21 8.53
CA LYS A 434 -28.29 4.12 8.42
C LYS A 434 -28.69 3.02 7.44
N TRP A 435 -27.95 2.89 6.33
CA TRP A 435 -28.09 1.78 5.39
C TRP A 435 -27.97 0.42 6.09
N THR A 436 -27.01 0.27 7.01
CA THR A 436 -26.83 -0.95 7.80
C THR A 436 -27.98 -1.18 8.78
N GLN A 437 -28.43 -0.13 9.48
CA GLN A 437 -29.58 -0.25 10.38
C GLN A 437 -30.84 -0.70 9.62
N ASP A 438 -31.08 -0.13 8.44
CA ASP A 438 -32.22 -0.48 7.59
C ASP A 438 -32.07 -1.91 7.02
N PHE A 439 -30.85 -2.35 6.65
CA PHE A 439 -30.56 -3.75 6.31
C PHE A 439 -30.81 -4.72 7.48
N TYR A 440 -30.45 -4.34 8.70
CA TYR A 440 -30.77 -5.15 9.90
C TYR A 440 -32.28 -5.21 10.16
N ARG A 441 -33.03 -4.13 9.94
CA ARG A 441 -34.51 -4.13 10.01
C ARG A 441 -35.14 -5.04 8.94
N GLU A 442 -34.51 -5.18 7.77
CA GLU A 442 -34.91 -6.15 6.73
C GLU A 442 -34.58 -7.61 7.12
N LEU A 443 -33.44 -7.87 7.77
CA LEU A 443 -33.05 -9.21 8.27
C LEU A 443 -33.85 -9.68 9.50
N PHE A 444 -34.23 -8.74 10.38
CA PHE A 444 -34.88 -9.01 11.67
C PHE A 444 -36.19 -8.20 11.82
N PRO A 445 -37.23 -8.45 11.01
CA PRO A 445 -38.47 -7.68 11.06
C PRO A 445 -39.11 -7.66 12.46
N GLY A 446 -39.40 -6.45 12.96
CA GLY A 446 -40.04 -6.25 14.26
C GLY A 446 -39.10 -6.16 15.47
N LYS A 447 -37.78 -6.11 15.26
CA LYS A 447 -36.80 -5.67 16.27
C LYS A 447 -36.09 -4.40 15.82
N GLU A 448 -35.67 -3.56 16.76
CA GLU A 448 -34.68 -2.54 16.46
C GLU A 448 -33.26 -3.14 16.43
N PRO A 449 -32.34 -2.65 15.59
CA PRO A 449 -31.05 -3.31 15.38
C PRO A 449 -30.15 -3.40 16.63
N SER A 450 -30.36 -2.54 17.63
CA SER A 450 -29.70 -2.59 18.94
C SER A 450 -30.18 -3.74 19.85
N GLU A 451 -31.31 -4.37 19.54
CA GLU A 451 -31.93 -5.45 20.33
C GLU A 451 -31.54 -6.85 19.83
N VAL A 452 -30.87 -6.94 18.67
CA VAL A 452 -30.45 -8.21 18.06
C VAL A 452 -29.23 -8.75 18.81
N CYS A 453 -29.38 -9.90 19.50
CA CYS A 453 -28.28 -10.49 20.24
C CYS A 453 -27.34 -11.31 19.33
N ILE A 454 -26.09 -11.55 19.75
CA ILE A 454 -25.05 -12.18 18.91
C ILE A 454 -25.50 -13.52 18.28
N PRO A 455 -26.14 -14.45 19.00
CA PRO A 455 -26.67 -15.68 18.38
C PRO A 455 -27.72 -15.44 17.29
N GLU A 456 -28.60 -14.46 17.48
CA GLU A 456 -29.63 -14.08 16.48
C GLU A 456 -28.97 -13.45 15.25
N LEU A 457 -28.01 -12.55 15.45
CA LEU A 457 -27.26 -11.91 14.35
C LEU A 457 -26.56 -12.95 13.47
N LEU A 458 -25.81 -13.87 14.10
CA LEU A 458 -25.10 -14.94 13.39
C LEU A 458 -26.07 -15.87 12.64
N THR A 459 -27.22 -16.19 13.24
CA THR A 459 -28.25 -17.04 12.62
C THR A 459 -28.92 -16.34 11.44
N GLY A 460 -29.26 -15.05 11.57
CA GLY A 460 -29.90 -14.28 10.51
C GLY A 460 -28.98 -14.01 9.31
N LEU A 461 -27.71 -13.68 9.57
CA LEU A 461 -26.69 -13.54 8.51
C LEU A 461 -26.40 -14.88 7.81
N GLY A 462 -26.30 -15.98 8.56
CA GLY A 462 -26.10 -17.31 8.00
C GLY A 462 -27.28 -17.79 7.14
N ARG A 463 -28.53 -17.48 7.55
CA ARG A 463 -29.73 -17.69 6.74
C ARG A 463 -29.67 -16.88 5.45
N TRP A 464 -29.40 -15.58 5.55
CA TRP A 464 -29.30 -14.68 4.40
C TRP A 464 -28.23 -15.11 3.39
N GLU A 465 -27.03 -15.52 3.82
CA GLU A 465 -25.98 -16.00 2.90
C GLU A 465 -26.39 -17.28 2.16
N HIS A 466 -27.21 -18.13 2.81
CA HIS A 466 -27.76 -19.36 2.23
C HIS A 466 -28.89 -19.09 1.24
N GLU A 467 -29.66 -18.01 1.42
CA GLU A 467 -30.70 -17.55 0.49
C GLU A 467 -30.12 -16.91 -0.80
N LEU A 468 -28.84 -16.51 -0.81
CA LEU A 468 -28.15 -15.99 -2.00
C LEU A 468 -27.81 -17.11 -3.02
N ASP A 469 -28.34 -16.97 -4.25
CA ASP A 469 -28.11 -17.92 -5.36
C ASP A 469 -26.60 -18.20 -5.56
N PRO A 470 -26.20 -19.47 -5.72
CA PRO A 470 -24.80 -19.84 -5.95
C PRO A 470 -24.20 -19.15 -7.17
N ASP A 471 -24.97 -18.90 -8.24
CA ASP A 471 -24.52 -18.22 -9.46
C ASP A 471 -24.35 -16.70 -9.24
N PRO A 472 -23.13 -16.14 -9.31
CA PRO A 472 -22.88 -14.71 -9.10
C PRO A 472 -23.73 -13.78 -9.98
N LEU A 473 -24.14 -14.22 -11.17
CA LEU A 473 -24.94 -13.42 -12.10
C LEU A 473 -26.39 -13.22 -11.63
N LYS A 474 -26.93 -14.11 -10.79
CA LYS A 474 -28.33 -14.04 -10.32
C LYS A 474 -28.48 -13.36 -8.96
N ARG A 475 -27.37 -13.15 -8.23
CA ARG A 475 -27.39 -12.51 -6.91
C ARG A 475 -27.92 -11.07 -7.05
N PRO A 476 -28.85 -10.62 -6.18
CA PRO A 476 -29.37 -9.26 -6.21
C PRO A 476 -28.29 -8.28 -5.76
N PHE A 477 -28.28 -7.08 -6.34
CA PHE A 477 -27.37 -6.00 -5.95
C PHE A 477 -28.12 -4.66 -5.90
N ALA A 478 -27.98 -3.93 -4.79
CA ALA A 478 -28.51 -2.57 -4.60
C ALA A 478 -29.99 -2.34 -4.97
N LYS A 479 -30.81 -3.40 -4.99
CA LYS A 479 -32.22 -3.42 -5.45
C LYS A 479 -32.37 -2.96 -6.93
N LEU A 480 -31.33 -3.15 -7.75
CA LEU A 480 -31.30 -2.84 -9.18
C LEU A 480 -31.76 -4.02 -10.06
N GLU A 481 -32.32 -3.71 -11.23
CA GLU A 481 -32.68 -4.69 -12.26
C GLU A 481 -31.57 -4.83 -13.30
N ARG A 482 -31.28 -6.07 -13.73
CA ARG A 482 -30.33 -6.35 -14.82
C ARG A 482 -30.98 -6.18 -16.19
N GLN A 483 -30.24 -5.60 -17.12
CA GLN A 483 -30.60 -5.51 -18.54
C GLN A 483 -30.53 -6.89 -19.22
N ALA A 484 -31.07 -7.02 -20.43
CA ALA A 484 -31.09 -8.27 -21.20
C ALA A 484 -29.70 -8.85 -21.55
N ASN A 485 -28.62 -8.06 -21.42
CA ASN A 485 -27.23 -8.51 -21.57
C ASN A 485 -26.59 -8.97 -20.24
N GLY A 486 -27.33 -8.96 -19.12
CA GLY A 486 -26.86 -9.28 -17.78
C GLY A 486 -26.24 -8.13 -16.97
N SER A 487 -25.97 -6.97 -17.57
CA SER A 487 -25.40 -5.80 -16.89
C SER A 487 -26.46 -4.89 -16.25
N TYR A 488 -26.11 -4.14 -15.20
CA TYR A 488 -26.91 -3.03 -14.70
C TYR A 488 -26.76 -1.80 -15.59
N ARG A 489 -27.68 -0.82 -15.48
CA ARG A 489 -27.59 0.41 -16.27
C ARG A 489 -26.53 1.34 -15.70
N ASP A 490 -25.70 1.91 -16.56
CA ASP A 490 -24.58 2.78 -16.18
C ASP A 490 -25.00 3.95 -15.29
N ALA A 491 -26.16 4.55 -15.57
CA ALA A 491 -26.71 5.66 -14.79
C ALA A 491 -26.99 5.29 -13.31
N ASP A 492 -27.39 4.05 -13.03
CA ASP A 492 -27.68 3.62 -11.65
C ASP A 492 -26.39 3.36 -10.87
N ILE A 493 -25.39 2.75 -11.52
CA ILE A 493 -24.05 2.51 -10.94
C ILE A 493 -23.33 3.83 -10.68
N VAL A 494 -23.35 4.75 -11.66
CA VAL A 494 -22.77 6.10 -11.52
C VAL A 494 -23.47 6.89 -10.41
N LYS A 495 -24.79 6.78 -10.28
CA LYS A 495 -25.54 7.42 -9.19
C LYS A 495 -25.03 6.93 -7.82
N ILE A 496 -25.06 5.62 -7.58
CA ILE A 496 -24.65 5.03 -6.29
C ILE A 496 -23.19 5.39 -5.95
N LEU A 497 -22.30 5.33 -6.94
CA LEU A 497 -20.90 5.68 -6.77
C LEU A 497 -20.73 7.17 -6.42
N THR A 498 -21.43 8.07 -7.12
CA THR A 498 -21.39 9.52 -6.85
C THR A 498 -21.91 9.82 -5.45
N GLU A 499 -23.08 9.30 -5.09
CA GLU A 499 -23.68 9.45 -3.76
C GLU A 499 -22.78 8.90 -2.63
N SER A 500 -21.82 8.02 -2.92
CA SER A 500 -20.87 7.44 -1.96
C SER A 500 -19.48 8.09 -1.97
N ILE A 501 -19.16 8.89 -3.00
CA ILE A 501 -17.94 9.74 -3.05
C ILE A 501 -18.22 11.10 -2.40
N GLU A 502 -19.46 11.60 -2.50
CA GLU A 502 -19.89 12.85 -1.87
C GLU A 502 -20.18 12.73 -0.36
N ASP A 503 -20.25 11.50 0.16
CA ASP A 503 -20.57 11.18 1.56
C ASP A 503 -19.32 11.17 2.46
N PRO A 504 -19.22 12.04 3.49
CA PRO A 504 -18.01 12.12 4.31
C PRO A 504 -17.79 10.91 5.21
N ALA A 505 -16.65 10.25 5.05
CA ALA A 505 -16.14 9.23 5.96
C ALA A 505 -15.99 9.75 7.41
N GLY A 506 -16.22 8.87 8.38
CA GLY A 506 -16.08 9.14 9.81
C GLY A 506 -14.63 9.31 10.27
N SER A 507 -14.45 9.86 11.48
CA SER A 507 -13.13 10.00 12.12
C SER A 507 -12.71 8.77 12.92
N PHE A 508 -11.42 8.44 12.89
CA PHE A 508 -10.81 7.44 13.78
C PHE A 508 -10.81 7.86 15.26
N GLY A 509 -10.46 6.92 16.13
CA GLY A 509 -10.24 7.13 17.57
C GLY A 509 -11.35 6.55 18.45
N ALA A 510 -11.26 6.87 19.74
CA ALA A 510 -12.26 6.54 20.75
C ALA A 510 -13.62 7.17 20.44
N ASN A 511 -14.68 6.58 21.01
CA ASN A 511 -16.07 7.05 20.92
C ASN A 511 -16.52 7.30 19.47
N ASN A 512 -15.91 6.60 18.53
CA ASN A 512 -16.08 6.78 17.10
C ASN A 512 -16.50 5.51 16.36
N VAL A 513 -16.68 4.36 17.04
CA VAL A 513 -17.24 3.11 16.51
C VAL A 513 -18.76 2.99 16.74
N PRO A 514 -19.63 3.17 15.73
CA PRO A 514 -20.65 2.19 15.39
C PRO A 514 -21.45 1.35 16.41
N LYS A 515 -22.53 1.90 17.01
CA LYS A 515 -23.51 1.16 17.84
C LYS A 515 -24.11 -0.12 17.22
N VAL A 516 -24.56 -0.17 15.95
CA VAL A 516 -25.06 -1.44 15.35
C VAL A 516 -23.95 -2.49 15.06
N LEU A 517 -22.68 -2.15 15.32
CA LEU A 517 -21.58 -3.12 15.36
C LEU A 517 -21.20 -3.58 16.74
N ARG A 518 -21.92 -3.21 17.80
CA ARG A 518 -21.63 -3.68 19.16
C ARG A 518 -21.43 -5.20 19.22
N ALA A 519 -22.21 -5.96 18.46
CA ALA A 519 -22.05 -7.41 18.28
C ALA A 519 -20.74 -7.80 17.56
N VAL A 520 -20.35 -7.09 16.50
CA VAL A 520 -19.12 -7.33 15.71
C VAL A 520 -17.87 -6.97 16.51
N GLU A 521 -17.91 -5.87 17.28
CA GLU A 521 -16.80 -5.45 18.15
C GLU A 521 -16.60 -6.38 19.34
N VAL A 522 -17.69 -6.79 20.00
CA VAL A 522 -17.64 -7.80 21.05
C VAL A 522 -17.03 -9.10 20.52
N LEU A 523 -17.45 -9.55 19.32
CA LEU A 523 -16.83 -10.70 18.65
C LEU A 523 -15.36 -10.45 18.30
N GLY A 524 -14.96 -9.24 17.89
CA GLY A 524 -13.58 -8.86 17.60
C GLY A 524 -12.67 -8.90 18.83
N ILE A 525 -13.11 -8.35 19.95
CA ILE A 525 -12.40 -8.41 21.25
C ILE A 525 -12.29 -9.87 21.71
N LEU A 526 -13.39 -10.63 21.68
CA LEU A 526 -13.37 -12.06 22.03
C LEU A 526 -12.44 -12.87 21.11
N GLN A 527 -12.35 -12.53 19.82
CA GLN A 527 -11.46 -13.17 18.87
C GLN A 527 -9.99 -12.83 19.14
N ALA A 528 -9.66 -11.58 19.45
CA ALA A 528 -8.32 -11.16 19.87
C ALA A 528 -7.87 -11.88 21.16
N ARG A 529 -8.78 -12.03 22.14
CA ARG A 529 -8.56 -12.83 23.36
C ARG A 529 -8.35 -14.31 23.04
N LYS A 530 -9.17 -14.92 22.18
CA LYS A 530 -9.03 -16.32 21.75
C LYS A 530 -7.72 -16.59 21.02
N TRP A 531 -7.28 -15.67 20.17
CA TRP A 531 -5.97 -15.72 19.52
C TRP A 531 -4.80 -15.43 20.48
N ASN A 532 -5.04 -15.02 21.73
CA ASN A 532 -4.02 -14.56 22.67
C ASN A 532 -3.13 -13.47 22.00
N CYS A 533 -3.77 -12.44 21.44
CA CYS A 533 -3.06 -11.28 20.91
C CYS A 533 -2.30 -10.52 22.01
N ALA A 534 -1.31 -9.73 21.61
CA ALA A 534 -0.53 -8.91 22.51
C ALA A 534 -1.35 -7.72 23.07
N THR A 535 -0.74 -6.96 23.97
CA THR A 535 -1.24 -5.66 24.46
C THR A 535 -0.95 -4.52 23.47
N LEU A 536 -1.63 -3.38 23.64
CA LEU A 536 -1.33 -2.16 22.88
C LEU A 536 0.15 -1.77 23.05
N ASN A 537 0.66 -1.84 24.27
CA ASN A 537 2.05 -1.48 24.56
C ASN A 537 3.08 -2.46 23.98
N GLU A 538 2.81 -3.76 23.92
CA GLU A 538 3.68 -4.72 23.22
C GLU A 538 3.67 -4.51 21.71
N PHE A 539 2.48 -4.26 21.12
CA PHE A 539 2.35 -3.97 19.70
C PHE A 539 3.07 -2.66 19.32
N ARG A 540 2.99 -1.63 20.18
CA ARG A 540 3.78 -0.39 20.06
C ARG A 540 5.29 -0.65 20.14
N LYS A 541 5.75 -1.40 21.15
CA LYS A 541 7.16 -1.79 21.33
C LYS A 541 7.70 -2.55 20.10
N PHE A 542 6.90 -3.44 19.48
CA PHE A 542 7.25 -4.16 18.25
C PHE A 542 7.52 -3.23 17.05
N PHE A 543 6.73 -2.16 16.88
CA PHE A 543 6.96 -1.17 15.82
C PHE A 543 8.00 -0.08 16.16
N GLY A 544 8.68 -0.19 17.30
CA GLY A 544 9.66 0.79 17.78
C GLY A 544 9.06 2.08 18.36
N LEU A 545 7.76 2.07 18.71
CA LEU A 545 7.09 3.21 19.33
C LEU A 545 7.29 3.22 20.86
N LYS A 546 7.31 4.42 21.46
CA LYS A 546 7.31 4.58 22.92
C LYS A 546 6.07 3.88 23.50
N ALA A 547 6.26 3.09 24.56
CA ALA A 547 5.15 2.61 25.37
C ALA A 547 4.40 3.78 26.02
N HIS A 548 3.09 3.62 26.18
CA HIS A 548 2.24 4.51 26.98
C HIS A 548 2.50 4.24 28.46
N GLU A 549 2.80 5.29 29.23
CA GLU A 549 3.12 5.22 30.67
C GLU A 549 1.91 5.63 31.53
N THR A 550 1.00 6.40 30.94
CA THR A 550 -0.27 6.89 31.51
C THR A 550 -1.44 6.54 30.57
N PHE A 551 -2.68 6.82 30.99
CA PHE A 551 -3.85 6.67 30.12
C PHE A 551 -4.02 7.88 29.19
N GLU A 552 -3.59 9.02 29.68
CA GLU A 552 -3.44 10.29 28.97
C GLU A 552 -2.47 10.19 27.77
N ASP A 553 -1.44 9.32 27.84
CA ASP A 553 -0.61 8.98 26.66
C ASP A 553 -1.41 8.22 25.58
N ILE A 554 -2.40 7.40 25.98
CA ILE A 554 -3.26 6.64 25.05
C ILE A 554 -4.25 7.58 24.37
N ASN A 555 -4.94 8.42 25.14
CA ASN A 555 -5.90 9.39 24.64
C ASN A 555 -5.95 10.64 25.54
N SER A 556 -5.86 11.83 24.94
CA SER A 556 -5.85 13.09 25.69
C SER A 556 -7.22 13.54 26.23
N ASP A 557 -8.33 12.94 25.76
CA ASP A 557 -9.66 13.15 26.34
C ASP A 557 -9.71 12.58 27.77
N PRO A 558 -9.89 13.41 28.81
CA PRO A 558 -9.96 12.95 30.19
C PRO A 558 -11.07 11.93 30.42
N HIS A 559 -12.17 11.96 29.65
CA HIS A 559 -13.22 10.95 29.75
C HIS A 559 -12.70 9.58 29.30
N VAL A 560 -12.07 9.50 28.12
CA VAL A 560 -11.56 8.23 27.58
C VAL A 560 -10.43 7.69 28.47
N ALA A 561 -9.50 8.54 28.90
CA ALA A 561 -8.42 8.15 29.82
C ALA A 561 -8.98 7.61 31.15
N ASP A 562 -10.00 8.27 31.71
CA ASP A 562 -10.70 7.82 32.91
C ASP A 562 -11.41 6.47 32.73
N GLN A 563 -12.09 6.23 31.58
CA GLN A 563 -12.76 4.95 31.32
C GLN A 563 -11.74 3.83 31.11
N LEU A 564 -10.67 4.07 30.36
CA LEU A 564 -9.56 3.12 30.23
C LEU A 564 -8.96 2.75 31.60
N ARG A 565 -8.79 3.73 32.50
CA ARG A 565 -8.31 3.51 33.87
C ARG A 565 -9.28 2.70 34.76
N ARG A 566 -10.59 2.80 34.52
CA ARG A 566 -11.63 1.99 35.21
C ARG A 566 -11.72 0.55 34.68
N LEU A 567 -11.38 0.34 33.41
CA LEU A 567 -11.36 -0.97 32.76
C LEU A 567 -10.04 -1.71 33.02
N TYR A 568 -8.91 -1.01 32.95
CA TYR A 568 -7.57 -1.56 33.03
C TYR A 568 -6.72 -0.69 33.97
N ASP A 569 -6.43 -1.11 35.20
CA ASP A 569 -5.76 -0.22 36.19
C ASP A 569 -4.32 0.20 35.82
N HIS A 570 -3.74 -0.32 34.73
CA HIS A 570 -2.45 0.11 34.19
C HIS A 570 -2.42 0.06 32.64
N PRO A 571 -1.78 1.01 31.92
CA PRO A 571 -1.74 1.05 30.46
C PRO A 571 -1.19 -0.22 29.79
N ASP A 572 -0.20 -0.89 30.38
CA ASP A 572 0.31 -2.18 29.88
C ASP A 572 -0.75 -3.32 29.90
N PHE A 573 -1.89 -3.17 30.57
CA PHE A 573 -2.99 -4.15 30.51
C PHE A 573 -4.03 -3.85 29.42
N VAL A 574 -3.93 -2.72 28.71
CA VAL A 574 -4.85 -2.39 27.62
C VAL A 574 -4.61 -3.34 26.45
N GLU A 575 -5.64 -4.12 26.12
CA GLU A 575 -5.64 -5.10 25.03
C GLU A 575 -5.41 -4.41 23.68
N MET A 576 -4.61 -5.03 22.79
CA MET A 576 -4.25 -4.41 21.51
C MET A 576 -5.46 -3.99 20.68
N TYR A 577 -6.50 -4.81 20.55
CA TYR A 577 -7.62 -4.48 19.66
C TYR A 577 -8.44 -3.25 20.10
N PRO A 578 -9.09 -3.23 21.28
CA PRO A 578 -9.81 -2.04 21.74
C PRO A 578 -8.85 -0.86 22.00
N GLY A 579 -7.58 -1.13 22.35
CA GLY A 579 -6.55 -0.10 22.50
C GLY A 579 -6.20 0.62 21.19
N LEU A 580 -6.07 -0.09 20.06
CA LEU A 580 -5.83 0.51 18.75
C LEU A 580 -6.97 1.43 18.29
N VAL A 581 -8.20 1.11 18.71
CA VAL A 581 -9.40 1.90 18.44
C VAL A 581 -9.50 3.10 19.38
N ALA A 582 -9.31 2.90 20.69
CA ALA A 582 -9.46 3.94 21.71
C ALA A 582 -8.28 4.93 21.77
N GLU A 583 -7.14 4.61 21.17
CA GLU A 583 -5.99 5.52 21.05
C GLU A 583 -6.34 6.80 20.29
N GLU A 584 -5.64 7.90 20.61
CA GLU A 584 -5.84 9.20 19.97
C GLU A 584 -5.64 9.13 18.44
N ALA A 585 -6.56 9.77 17.70
CA ALA A 585 -6.48 9.94 16.26
C ALA A 585 -5.51 11.08 15.89
N LYS A 586 -4.62 10.85 14.92
CA LYS A 586 -3.69 11.89 14.47
C LYS A 586 -4.41 13.06 13.81
N VAL A 587 -4.05 14.29 14.19
CA VAL A 587 -4.54 15.51 13.52
C VAL A 587 -4.11 15.56 12.03
N PRO A 588 -4.89 16.20 11.13
CA PRO A 588 -4.53 16.31 9.72
C PRO A 588 -3.22 17.08 9.50
N MET A 589 -2.36 16.58 8.61
CA MET A 589 -1.07 17.20 8.26
C MET A 589 -0.82 17.08 6.76
N VAL A 590 -0.48 18.20 6.10
CA VAL A 590 -0.24 18.28 4.64
C VAL A 590 1.23 18.59 4.36
N PRO A 591 2.01 17.68 3.75
CA PRO A 591 1.75 16.25 3.62
C PRO A 591 1.97 15.50 4.96
N GLY A 592 1.51 14.25 5.04
CA GLY A 592 1.89 13.28 6.07
C GLY A 592 0.73 12.54 6.74
N VAL A 593 -0.43 13.18 6.95
CA VAL A 593 -1.60 12.58 7.60
C VAL A 593 -2.89 13.07 6.95
N GLY A 594 -3.56 12.21 6.18
CA GLY A 594 -4.81 12.53 5.48
C GLY A 594 -6.03 11.90 6.13
N ILE A 595 -6.10 10.56 6.18
CA ILE A 595 -7.24 9.84 6.81
C ILE A 595 -7.22 9.85 8.35
N CYS A 596 -6.24 10.51 8.97
CA CYS A 596 -6.19 10.76 10.42
C CYS A 596 -6.32 9.50 11.32
N PRO A 597 -5.60 8.39 11.05
CA PRO A 597 -5.72 7.17 11.85
C PRO A 597 -5.01 7.32 13.21
N THR A 598 -5.28 6.41 14.15
CA THR A 598 -4.66 6.43 15.49
C THR A 598 -3.14 6.23 15.41
N PHE A 599 -2.40 6.69 16.43
CA PHE A 599 -0.93 6.80 16.36
C PHE A 599 -0.21 5.51 15.97
N THR A 600 -0.64 4.39 16.53
CA THR A 600 -0.08 3.05 16.31
C THR A 600 -0.56 2.46 15.00
N VAL A 601 -1.85 2.59 14.66
CA VAL A 601 -2.40 2.18 13.35
C VAL A 601 -1.63 2.86 12.22
N SER A 602 -1.42 4.17 12.33
CA SER A 602 -0.65 4.97 11.37
C SER A 602 0.77 4.46 11.11
N ARG A 603 1.46 3.97 12.14
CA ARG A 603 2.82 3.42 12.02
C ARG A 603 2.81 2.01 11.43
N ALA A 604 1.87 1.17 11.87
CA ALA A 604 1.80 -0.23 11.50
C ALA A 604 1.34 -0.42 10.05
N ILE A 605 0.32 0.32 9.59
CA ILE A 605 -0.23 0.18 8.24
C ILE A 605 0.77 0.58 7.14
N LEU A 606 1.63 1.57 7.39
CA LEU A 606 2.70 1.96 6.46
C LEU A 606 3.79 0.88 6.35
N SER A 607 4.02 0.09 7.40
CA SER A 607 4.89 -1.10 7.31
C SER A 607 4.21 -2.22 6.54
N ASP A 608 2.94 -2.49 6.82
CA ASP A 608 2.17 -3.56 6.17
C ASP A 608 1.99 -3.33 4.67
N ALA A 609 1.66 -2.11 4.25
CA ALA A 609 1.57 -1.73 2.85
C ALA A 609 2.90 -1.93 2.08
N VAL A 610 4.05 -1.75 2.74
CA VAL A 610 5.36 -2.09 2.16
C VAL A 610 5.55 -3.60 2.05
N CYS A 611 5.20 -4.36 3.09
CA CYS A 611 5.30 -5.83 3.11
C CYS A 611 4.40 -6.50 2.06
N LEU A 612 3.11 -6.16 2.03
CA LEU A 612 2.11 -6.69 1.09
C LEU A 612 2.56 -6.57 -0.37
N VAL A 613 3.11 -5.42 -0.74
CA VAL A 613 3.47 -5.10 -2.13
C VAL A 613 4.85 -5.61 -2.48
N ARG A 614 5.84 -5.42 -1.61
CA ARG A 614 7.21 -5.82 -1.89
C ARG A 614 7.43 -7.33 -1.76
N GLY A 615 6.64 -7.99 -0.92
CA GLY A 615 6.59 -9.46 -0.79
C GLY A 615 5.93 -10.15 -1.99
N ASP A 616 5.01 -9.50 -2.71
CA ASP A 616 4.30 -10.09 -3.85
C ASP A 616 5.18 -10.15 -5.11
N ARG A 617 5.47 -11.37 -5.59
CA ARG A 617 6.24 -11.64 -6.81
C ARG A 617 5.61 -11.00 -8.04
N PHE A 618 4.28 -10.97 -8.13
CA PHE A 618 3.53 -10.42 -9.27
C PHE A 618 3.35 -8.90 -9.22
N TYR A 619 3.83 -8.22 -8.17
CA TYR A 619 3.97 -6.75 -8.13
C TYR A 619 5.43 -6.28 -8.12
N THR A 620 6.38 -7.21 -8.11
CA THR A 620 7.82 -6.91 -8.13
C THR A 620 8.52 -7.63 -9.27
N VAL A 621 8.94 -8.88 -9.07
CA VAL A 621 9.80 -9.65 -9.98
C VAL A 621 9.13 -9.90 -11.34
N ASP A 622 7.89 -10.37 -11.34
CA ASP A 622 7.17 -10.76 -12.56
C ASP A 622 6.20 -9.66 -13.08
N TYR A 623 6.26 -8.46 -12.49
CA TYR A 623 5.48 -7.28 -12.90
C TYR A 623 6.15 -6.54 -14.06
N HIS A 624 6.17 -7.17 -15.24
CA HIS A 624 6.86 -6.64 -16.41
C HIS A 624 6.10 -6.85 -17.74
N PRO A 625 6.37 -6.06 -18.81
CA PRO A 625 5.68 -6.15 -20.10
C PRO A 625 5.66 -7.53 -20.76
N LYS A 626 6.63 -8.41 -20.48
CA LYS A 626 6.62 -9.79 -21.02
C LYS A 626 5.52 -10.66 -20.40
N ASN A 627 5.07 -10.37 -19.19
CA ASN A 627 4.01 -11.13 -18.49
C ASN A 627 2.63 -10.49 -18.70
N LEU A 628 2.50 -9.18 -18.52
CA LEU A 628 1.23 -8.44 -18.67
C LEU A 628 0.87 -8.10 -20.12
N THR A 629 1.72 -8.44 -21.10
CA THR A 629 1.82 -7.81 -22.43
C THR A 629 2.28 -6.35 -22.38
N THR A 630 2.84 -5.86 -23.49
CA THR A 630 3.32 -4.49 -23.61
C THR A 630 2.16 -3.51 -23.66
N TRP A 631 1.04 -3.87 -24.31
CA TRP A 631 -0.19 -3.06 -24.23
C TRP A 631 -0.77 -3.07 -22.81
N GLY A 632 -1.02 -4.24 -22.23
CA GLY A 632 -1.67 -4.36 -20.91
C GLY A 632 -0.85 -3.70 -19.78
N TYR A 633 0.48 -3.79 -19.84
CA TYR A 633 1.36 -3.08 -18.91
C TYR A 633 1.25 -1.55 -19.06
N ASN A 634 1.07 -1.02 -20.28
CA ASN A 634 0.98 0.41 -20.54
C ASN A 634 -0.41 1.00 -20.28
N GLU A 635 -1.49 0.26 -20.58
CA GLU A 635 -2.88 0.70 -20.40
C GLU A 635 -3.20 1.04 -18.93
N VAL A 636 -2.55 0.35 -17.99
CA VAL A 636 -2.78 0.51 -16.54
C VAL A 636 -1.77 1.42 -15.84
N GLN A 637 -0.89 2.10 -16.59
CA GLN A 637 0.03 3.08 -16.01
C GLN A 637 -0.71 4.33 -15.53
N TYR A 638 -0.24 4.91 -14.43
CA TYR A 638 -0.79 6.12 -13.82
C TYR A 638 -0.06 7.38 -14.31
N ASP A 639 -0.80 8.46 -14.56
CA ASP A 639 -0.21 9.75 -14.94
C ASP A 639 -0.06 10.69 -13.73
N LEU A 640 1.17 10.78 -13.20
CA LEU A 640 1.52 11.66 -12.08
C LEU A 640 1.32 13.17 -12.36
N ASN A 641 1.00 13.57 -13.59
CA ASN A 641 0.58 14.95 -13.86
C ASN A 641 -0.83 15.25 -13.35
N ILE A 642 -1.71 14.25 -13.19
CA ILE A 642 -3.08 14.42 -12.65
C ILE A 642 -3.01 15.00 -11.22
N GLU A 643 -2.01 14.61 -10.44
CA GLU A 643 -1.75 15.13 -9.09
C GLU A 643 -1.35 16.62 -9.06
N GLN A 644 -1.11 17.23 -10.23
CA GLN A 644 -0.94 18.68 -10.36
C GLN A 644 -2.23 19.39 -10.81
N ASN A 645 -3.41 18.75 -10.70
CA ASN A 645 -4.71 19.27 -11.14
C ASN A 645 -4.97 20.73 -10.73
N LYS A 646 -4.64 21.16 -9.50
CA LYS A 646 -4.82 22.57 -9.09
C LYS A 646 -3.96 23.53 -9.90
N LYS A 647 -2.69 23.17 -10.13
CA LYS A 647 -1.76 23.93 -10.96
C LYS A 647 -2.19 23.91 -12.43
N ILE A 648 -2.55 22.74 -12.99
CA ILE A 648 -3.05 22.60 -14.36
C ILE A 648 -4.30 23.47 -14.59
N LEU A 649 -5.26 23.46 -13.66
CA LEU A 649 -6.45 24.29 -13.75
C LEU A 649 -6.15 25.78 -13.54
N THR A 650 -5.08 26.14 -12.82
CA THR A 650 -4.58 27.52 -12.72
C THR A 650 -3.96 27.96 -14.04
N ASP A 651 -3.06 27.14 -14.61
CA ASP A 651 -2.38 27.37 -15.90
C ASP A 651 -3.39 27.45 -17.07
N LEU A 652 -4.54 26.78 -16.96
CA LEU A 652 -5.66 26.83 -17.90
C LEU A 652 -6.66 27.98 -17.66
N GLY A 653 -6.51 28.79 -16.60
CA GLY A 653 -7.47 29.85 -16.25
C GLY A 653 -8.86 29.32 -15.85
N ARG A 654 -8.92 28.12 -15.26
CA ARG A 654 -10.15 27.41 -14.86
C ARG A 654 -10.22 27.04 -13.38
N VAL A 655 -9.21 27.40 -12.57
CA VAL A 655 -9.12 27.01 -11.15
C VAL A 655 -10.33 27.46 -10.34
N ASP A 656 -10.91 28.61 -10.67
CA ASP A 656 -12.09 29.20 -10.02
C ASP A 656 -13.42 28.49 -10.36
N GLN A 657 -13.40 27.54 -11.30
CA GLN A 657 -14.54 26.67 -11.61
C GLN A 657 -14.68 25.48 -10.64
N TYR A 658 -13.74 25.33 -9.68
CA TYR A 658 -13.61 24.16 -8.82
C TYR A 658 -13.40 24.59 -7.35
N CYS A 659 -14.05 23.89 -6.43
CA CYS A 659 -13.79 24.04 -5.00
C CYS A 659 -12.50 23.29 -4.61
N TRP A 660 -11.65 23.92 -3.77
CA TRP A 660 -10.39 23.35 -3.27
C TRP A 660 -10.37 23.18 -1.74
N ASP A 661 -11.47 23.53 -1.09
CA ASP A 661 -11.64 23.35 0.35
C ASP A 661 -11.80 21.87 0.69
N ARG A 662 -11.69 21.54 1.99
CA ARG A 662 -11.90 20.16 2.43
C ARG A 662 -13.39 19.82 2.27
N PRO A 663 -13.75 18.65 1.70
CA PRO A 663 -15.11 18.15 1.77
C PRO A 663 -15.63 18.17 3.21
N ALA A 664 -16.81 18.76 3.39
CA ALA A 664 -17.49 18.91 4.65
C ALA A 664 -18.95 18.45 4.48
N PHE A 665 -19.57 18.00 5.55
CA PHE A 665 -20.97 17.58 5.53
C PHE A 665 -21.87 18.73 5.04
N ILE A 666 -22.52 18.53 3.89
CA ILE A 666 -23.52 19.44 3.35
C ILE A 666 -24.87 19.03 3.96
N PRO A 667 -25.47 19.82 4.87
CA PRO A 667 -26.70 19.42 5.54
C PRO A 667 -27.85 19.30 4.53
N PRO A 668 -28.72 18.28 4.66
CA PRO A 668 -29.87 18.08 3.77
C PRO A 668 -30.73 19.34 3.64
N ARG A 669 -31.11 19.68 2.41
CA ARG A 669 -31.90 20.90 2.11
C ARG A 669 -33.22 20.88 2.86
N ILE A 670 -33.36 21.76 3.85
CA ILE A 670 -34.62 21.98 4.57
C ILE A 670 -35.63 22.63 3.62
N ASN A 671 -36.58 21.84 3.12
CA ASN A 671 -37.65 22.32 2.24
C ASN A 671 -38.79 22.94 3.07
N LEU A 672 -39.10 24.22 2.80
CA LEU A 672 -40.19 24.94 3.46
C LEU A 672 -41.53 24.56 2.83
N THR A 673 -42.19 23.53 3.37
CA THR A 673 -43.45 22.96 2.85
C THR A 673 -44.71 23.64 3.39
N SER A 674 -44.60 24.62 4.31
CA SER A 674 -45.74 25.32 4.90
C SER A 674 -45.65 26.85 4.74
N TYR A 675 -46.80 27.49 4.55
CA TYR A 675 -46.91 28.95 4.47
C TYR A 675 -46.37 29.64 5.74
N VAL A 676 -46.61 29.07 6.92
CA VAL A 676 -46.09 29.59 8.19
C VAL A 676 -44.57 29.52 8.25
N GLY A 677 -43.96 28.43 7.77
CA GLY A 677 -42.51 28.30 7.65
C GLY A 677 -41.91 29.32 6.66
N ALA A 678 -42.50 29.45 5.47
CA ALA A 678 -42.09 30.44 4.47
C ALA A 678 -42.20 31.87 5.02
N LYS A 679 -43.31 32.22 5.67
CA LYS A 679 -43.52 33.54 6.30
C LYS A 679 -42.50 33.82 7.40
N CYS A 680 -42.27 32.86 8.30
CA CYS A 680 -41.28 32.98 9.38
C CYS A 680 -39.86 33.25 8.87
N VAL A 681 -39.47 32.61 7.76
CA VAL A 681 -38.17 32.84 7.12
C VAL A 681 -38.10 34.22 6.46
N LEU A 682 -39.13 34.63 5.72
CA LEU A 682 -39.16 35.91 5.00
C LEU A 682 -39.24 37.14 5.92
N GLU A 683 -39.90 37.03 7.08
CA GLU A 683 -40.02 38.13 8.05
C GLU A 683 -38.82 38.24 8.99
N ASN A 684 -38.02 37.18 9.17
CA ASN A 684 -36.90 37.15 10.11
C ASN A 684 -35.54 37.46 9.46
N GLN A 685 -35.41 38.68 8.95
CA GLN A 685 -34.19 39.21 8.28
C GLN A 685 -32.94 39.24 9.18
N GLN A 686 -33.08 39.05 10.49
CA GLN A 686 -31.94 38.91 11.40
C GLN A 686 -31.29 37.52 11.30
N LYS A 687 -32.10 36.46 11.16
CA LYS A 687 -31.61 35.08 11.02
C LYS A 687 -31.41 34.64 9.56
N PHE A 688 -32.27 35.09 8.65
CA PHE A 688 -32.26 34.70 7.24
C PHE A 688 -32.02 35.94 6.37
N LYS A 689 -30.89 35.96 5.66
CA LYS A 689 -30.46 37.11 4.84
C LYS A 689 -30.31 36.69 3.39
N VAL A 690 -30.45 37.65 2.47
CA VAL A 690 -30.10 37.48 1.06
C VAL A 690 -28.64 37.02 0.92
N THR A 691 -28.43 35.85 0.33
CA THR A 691 -27.11 35.24 0.09
C THR A 691 -26.57 35.50 -1.31
N TRP A 692 -27.41 35.95 -2.25
CA TRP A 692 -27.06 36.15 -3.67
C TRP A 692 -26.06 37.31 -3.94
N GLY A 693 -25.65 38.04 -2.90
CA GLY A 693 -24.82 39.24 -3.02
C GLY A 693 -23.50 39.00 -3.75
N GLU A 694 -22.78 37.93 -3.41
CA GLU A 694 -21.53 37.56 -4.09
C GLU A 694 -21.75 37.22 -5.57
N GLY A 695 -22.88 36.57 -5.90
CA GLY A 695 -23.27 36.30 -7.30
C GLY A 695 -23.51 37.57 -8.11
N PHE A 696 -24.18 38.58 -7.52
CA PHE A 696 -24.30 39.89 -8.16
C PHE A 696 -22.96 40.63 -8.22
N GLY A 697 -22.11 40.52 -7.20
CA GLY A 697 -20.75 41.06 -7.17
C GLY A 697 -19.80 40.45 -8.23
N PHE A 698 -20.02 39.17 -8.57
CA PHE A 698 -19.35 38.49 -9.67
C PHE A 698 -19.89 38.95 -11.04
N LEU A 699 -21.22 38.93 -11.23
CA LEU A 699 -21.85 39.24 -12.51
C LEU A 699 -21.78 40.72 -12.93
N MET A 700 -21.79 41.64 -11.96
CA MET A 700 -21.86 43.09 -12.21
C MET A 700 -20.67 43.85 -11.61
N GLY A 701 -19.61 43.14 -11.22
CA GLY A 701 -18.45 43.69 -10.52
C GLY A 701 -18.81 44.24 -9.14
N LYS A 702 -17.88 45.01 -8.54
CA LYS A 702 -17.95 45.41 -7.12
C LYS A 702 -19.23 46.18 -6.74
N GLU A 703 -19.82 46.94 -7.67
CA GLU A 703 -21.09 47.64 -7.46
C GLU A 703 -22.31 46.72 -7.48
N GLY A 704 -22.20 45.50 -8.01
CA GLY A 704 -23.22 44.46 -7.89
C GLY A 704 -23.49 44.07 -6.43
N LEU A 705 -22.52 44.26 -5.53
CA LEU A 705 -22.71 44.10 -4.08
C LEU A 705 -23.69 45.13 -3.49
N ASN A 706 -23.90 46.27 -4.16
CA ASN A 706 -24.79 47.35 -3.72
C ASN A 706 -26.17 47.32 -4.39
N PHE A 707 -26.46 46.35 -5.26
CA PHE A 707 -27.70 46.28 -6.05
C PHE A 707 -28.94 45.94 -5.19
N MET A 708 -30.13 46.40 -5.55
CA MET A 708 -31.35 46.23 -4.74
C MET A 708 -31.70 44.76 -4.35
N LEU A 709 -31.15 43.75 -5.03
CA LEU A 709 -31.33 42.32 -4.74
C LEU A 709 -30.08 41.62 -4.15
N SER A 710 -28.98 42.33 -3.86
CA SER A 710 -27.73 41.74 -3.35
C SER A 710 -27.66 41.63 -1.82
N GLY A 711 -28.50 42.35 -1.07
CA GLY A 711 -28.47 42.34 0.39
C GLY A 711 -29.70 43.01 1.05
N ASP A 712 -29.69 43.08 2.39
CA ASP A 712 -30.84 43.53 3.20
C ASP A 712 -30.58 44.77 4.06
N THR A 713 -29.45 45.45 3.85
CA THR A 713 -29.21 46.74 4.54
C THR A 713 -30.27 47.79 4.14
N PRO A 714 -30.49 48.85 4.96
CA PRO A 714 -31.44 49.93 4.63
C PRO A 714 -31.22 50.58 3.26
N HIS A 715 -29.97 50.56 2.75
CA HIS A 715 -29.64 51.01 1.39
C HIS A 715 -30.39 50.19 0.33
N HIS A 716 -30.23 48.86 0.35
CA HIS A 716 -30.93 47.95 -0.57
C HIS A 716 -32.45 48.04 -0.43
N ALA A 717 -32.96 48.12 0.80
CA ALA A 717 -34.40 48.31 1.05
C ALA A 717 -34.93 49.63 0.46
N SER A 718 -34.15 50.72 0.53
CA SER A 718 -34.52 52.00 -0.09
C SER A 718 -34.55 51.92 -1.62
N GLN A 719 -33.57 51.23 -2.24
CA GLN A 719 -33.58 50.97 -3.69
C GLN A 719 -34.77 50.10 -4.10
N ARG A 720 -35.08 49.03 -3.36
CA ARG A 720 -36.26 48.18 -3.61
C ARG A 720 -37.55 48.99 -3.59
N LYS A 721 -37.71 49.91 -2.62
CA LYS A 721 -38.87 50.80 -2.54
C LYS A 721 -38.93 51.80 -3.71
N LEU A 722 -37.79 52.39 -4.09
CA LEU A 722 -37.68 53.30 -5.24
C LEU A 722 -38.04 52.60 -6.56
N MET A 723 -37.48 51.41 -6.79
CA MET A 723 -37.72 50.62 -7.99
C MET A 723 -39.16 50.10 -8.05
N ALA A 724 -39.73 49.64 -6.92
CA ALA A 724 -41.14 49.24 -6.85
C ALA A 724 -42.08 50.40 -7.21
N GLY A 725 -41.88 51.59 -6.64
CA GLY A 725 -42.66 52.79 -6.98
C GLY A 725 -42.41 53.33 -8.40
N SER A 726 -41.27 52.98 -9.01
CA SER A 726 -40.92 53.38 -10.37
C SER A 726 -41.51 52.46 -11.44
N LEU A 727 -41.55 51.14 -11.17
CA LEU A 727 -42.03 50.10 -12.08
C LEU A 727 -43.55 49.86 -11.94
N TYR A 728 -44.04 49.70 -10.72
CA TYR A 728 -45.41 49.26 -10.45
C TYR A 728 -46.39 50.44 -10.35
N ARG A 729 -46.45 51.26 -11.40
CA ARG A 729 -47.37 52.41 -11.53
C ARG A 729 -48.79 51.96 -11.89
N ASP A 730 -49.78 52.83 -11.73
CA ASP A 730 -51.16 52.51 -12.15
C ASP A 730 -51.21 52.10 -13.62
N GLY A 731 -51.87 50.97 -13.89
CA GLY A 731 -51.94 50.36 -15.22
C GLY A 731 -50.74 49.50 -15.63
N TRP A 732 -49.69 49.32 -14.81
CA TRP A 732 -48.48 48.58 -15.20
C TRP A 732 -48.75 47.16 -15.70
N HIS A 733 -49.69 46.42 -15.09
CA HIS A 733 -50.10 45.08 -15.54
C HIS A 733 -50.63 45.09 -16.99
N GLN A 734 -51.39 46.12 -17.35
CA GLN A 734 -51.96 46.29 -18.68
C GLN A 734 -50.87 46.67 -19.69
N GLN A 735 -49.96 47.59 -19.32
CA GLN A 735 -48.82 47.97 -20.15
C GLN A 735 -47.84 46.79 -20.40
N VAL A 736 -47.60 45.96 -19.38
CA VAL A 736 -46.79 44.74 -19.50
C VAL A 736 -47.48 43.72 -20.40
N LYS A 737 -48.81 43.53 -20.25
CA LYS A 737 -49.59 42.68 -21.17
C LYS A 737 -49.49 43.20 -22.61
N GLU A 738 -49.75 44.48 -22.84
CA GLU A 738 -49.68 45.12 -24.16
C GLU A 738 -48.29 45.01 -24.78
N PHE A 739 -47.23 45.17 -23.99
CA PHE A 739 -45.85 44.95 -24.45
C PHE A 739 -45.60 43.49 -24.85
N TYR A 740 -46.00 42.52 -24.02
CA TYR A 740 -45.83 41.10 -24.35
C TYR A 740 -46.68 40.66 -25.54
N GLU A 741 -47.91 41.16 -25.66
CA GLU A 741 -48.79 40.93 -26.80
C GLU A 741 -48.19 41.53 -28.08
N TYR A 742 -47.72 42.77 -28.03
CA TYR A 742 -47.01 43.43 -29.14
C TYR A 742 -45.73 42.69 -29.55
N ILE A 743 -44.83 42.37 -28.62
CA ILE A 743 -43.54 41.74 -28.97
C ILE A 743 -43.72 40.30 -29.43
N THR A 744 -44.68 39.55 -28.85
CA THR A 744 -45.02 38.19 -29.31
C THR A 744 -45.63 38.23 -30.71
N LEU A 745 -46.60 39.13 -30.97
CA LEU A 745 -47.17 39.28 -32.31
C LEU A 745 -46.14 39.78 -33.34
N LYS A 746 -45.18 40.62 -32.93
CA LYS A 746 -44.06 41.06 -33.78
C LYS A 746 -43.13 39.89 -34.10
N LEU A 747 -42.61 39.19 -33.08
CA LEU A 747 -41.69 38.06 -33.25
C LEU A 747 -42.35 36.92 -34.03
N LEU A 748 -43.61 36.59 -33.77
CA LEU A 748 -44.35 35.60 -34.56
C LEU A 748 -44.45 35.99 -36.04
N ARG A 749 -44.55 37.28 -36.39
CA ARG A 749 -44.55 37.74 -37.79
C ARG A 749 -43.16 37.74 -38.41
N GLU A 750 -42.12 38.10 -37.65
CA GLU A 750 -40.72 38.18 -38.13
C GLU A 750 -40.02 36.82 -38.20
N LYS A 751 -40.42 35.85 -37.35
CA LYS A 751 -39.80 34.53 -37.19
C LYS A 751 -40.61 33.37 -37.78
N SER A 752 -41.89 33.59 -38.12
CA SER A 752 -42.65 32.56 -38.85
C SER A 752 -42.17 32.43 -40.29
N TYR A 753 -42.01 31.19 -40.74
CA TYR A 753 -41.79 30.82 -42.13
C TYR A 753 -42.98 29.98 -42.64
N LYS A 754 -43.14 29.89 -43.97
CA LYS A 754 -44.19 29.04 -44.56
C LYS A 754 -43.67 27.64 -44.84
N LEU A 755 -44.34 26.64 -44.26
CA LEU A 755 -44.12 25.22 -44.53
C LEU A 755 -45.46 24.59 -44.93
N ALA A 756 -45.49 23.89 -46.08
CA ALA A 756 -46.71 23.30 -46.66
C ALA A 756 -47.90 24.27 -46.76
N GLY A 757 -47.65 25.57 -46.97
CA GLY A 757 -48.67 26.63 -47.05
C GLY A 757 -49.10 27.24 -45.71
N VAL A 758 -48.77 26.59 -44.59
CA VAL A 758 -49.07 27.04 -43.21
C VAL A 758 -47.90 27.85 -42.66
N ASN A 759 -48.18 28.88 -41.85
CA ASN A 759 -47.13 29.59 -41.10
C ASN A 759 -46.70 28.74 -39.89
N GLN A 760 -45.39 28.51 -39.73
CA GLN A 760 -44.80 27.81 -38.58
C GLN A 760 -43.63 28.60 -38.00
N VAL A 761 -43.34 28.41 -36.71
CA VAL A 761 -42.25 29.06 -35.98
C VAL A 761 -41.51 28.02 -35.14
N ASP A 762 -40.18 28.15 -35.05
CA ASP A 762 -39.32 27.25 -34.27
C ASP A 762 -38.98 27.90 -32.91
N VAL A 763 -39.77 27.58 -31.90
CA VAL A 763 -39.71 28.16 -30.54
C VAL A 763 -38.54 27.61 -29.71
N VAL A 764 -37.73 26.69 -30.26
CA VAL A 764 -36.51 26.17 -29.61
C VAL A 764 -35.26 26.89 -30.16
N ARG A 765 -35.38 27.52 -31.33
CA ARG A 765 -34.27 28.14 -32.07
C ARG A 765 -34.30 29.67 -32.08
N GLU A 766 -35.47 30.29 -32.11
CA GLU A 766 -35.68 31.74 -32.34
C GLU A 766 -36.29 32.46 -31.14
#